data_AF-A9RI76-F1
#
_entry.id   AF-A9RI76-F1
#
_cell.length_a   1.000
_cell.length_b   1.000
_cell.length_c   1.000
_cell.angle_alpha   90.00
_cell.angle_beta   90.00
_cell.angle_gamma   90.00
#
_symmetry.space_group_name_H-M   'P 1'
#
loop_
_entity.id
_entity.type
_entity.pdbx_description
1 polymer ?
#
loop_
_entity_poly.entity_id
_entity_poly.type
_entity_poly.pdbx_seq_one_letter_code
_entity_poly.pdbx_strand_id
1 'polypeptide(L)'
;MAQIRRRGVFRQRAESPMADMSPPPESMSSQALVNSIVALAQQVASPDRPQLCQKRNAANLTRRIKLLSPLFEEIRDTNPPMPPSALIAFRDIFHVMSKTKELLDDCRESSVFLLVFRNKSTSEKFHEITVSLASALDVLPLELLEISDEVREQVELVKLHLQRASLIVDPAEDALAEEVIELLAQFERKEEPDAAQLQKLFSKLELKNARDCEKEVQALEAGLEFVDDAEETLASVTNLVVFVRYGKCVLYGVAEMESGSNGPRTSSGEGDSEVSTSGRSDVVVNPPDEFRCPISLDLMRDPVIVATGQTYDRISISKWIEAGHLTCPKSGQKLGHVNLIPNYALRSLISQWCEDYHIPFDKLEKGSKGGAGNNQVATSKAALEATKMTASFLVGKLATGSPEVQKQVAYELRLLAKCGTENRMCIAEAGAIPYLVTLLSSKDPKTQENAVTALLNLSIYDNNKPLIIEAGALDPIIDVLSFGASMEARENAAATLFSLSVVDGYKIAIGRRPAAIPALVALLRDGTPRRGKKDAASALFNLAVYHGNKSAIVESGAVTILVSLLGEEEGGIADDALMVLALVAGSTEGLTAIAEASAIPILVRMLRVGTPKGRENAIAVLLALCRNGGERIVSAVMQVNTAVPSLYSLLTMGTPRAKRKASSLLKLLHKRDPADHQNPPSTNFVPTTQLGQVATRQ
;
A
#
# COMPACT_ATOMS: atom_id res chain seq x y z
N MET A 1 15.79 7.69 -33.34
CA MET A 1 16.91 6.94 -33.94
C MET A 1 18.29 7.44 -33.50
N ALA A 2 18.76 8.65 -33.86
CA ALA A 2 20.09 9.15 -33.41
C ALA A 2 20.12 9.77 -31.99
N GLN A 3 18.98 10.26 -31.48
CA GLN A 3 18.86 10.79 -30.11
C GLN A 3 18.75 9.71 -29.03
N ILE A 4 18.25 8.52 -29.39
CA ILE A 4 18.17 7.34 -28.50
C ILE A 4 19.58 6.72 -28.33
N ARG A 5 20.41 6.72 -29.37
CA ARG A 5 21.83 6.30 -29.29
C ARG A 5 22.75 7.32 -28.60
N ARG A 6 22.42 8.62 -28.58
CA ARG A 6 23.31 9.68 -28.04
C ARG A 6 23.04 10.05 -26.59
N ARG A 7 21.86 9.75 -26.05
CA ARG A 7 21.65 9.78 -24.61
C ARG A 7 22.01 8.39 -24.08
N GLY A 8 23.30 8.16 -23.93
CA GLY A 8 23.77 7.10 -23.05
C GLY A 8 23.29 7.42 -21.65
N VAL A 9 22.10 6.93 -21.30
CA VAL A 9 21.57 7.09 -19.95
C VAL A 9 21.85 5.86 -19.13
N PHE A 10 23.13 5.69 -18.87
CA PHE A 10 23.60 5.31 -17.55
C PHE A 10 24.80 6.22 -17.31
N ARG A 11 24.53 7.49 -16.99
CA ARG A 11 25.55 8.29 -16.32
C ARG A 11 25.80 7.58 -14.99
N GLN A 12 27.03 7.13 -14.81
CA GLN A 12 27.60 6.69 -13.54
C GLN A 12 27.16 7.62 -12.41
N ARG A 13 26.12 7.24 -11.67
CA ARG A 13 25.81 7.62 -10.29
C ARG A 13 24.45 7.06 -9.88
N ALA A 14 24.52 5.85 -9.36
CA ALA A 14 23.74 5.41 -8.22
C ALA A 14 24.58 4.28 -7.60
N GLU A 15 25.60 4.68 -6.83
CA GLU A 15 26.16 3.78 -5.82
C GLU A 15 25.02 3.52 -4.83
N SER A 16 24.30 2.41 -5.03
CA SER A 16 23.45 1.79 -3.99
C SER A 16 24.33 0.80 -3.20
N PRO A 17 24.06 0.55 -1.92
CA PRO A 17 25.06 0.51 -0.85
C PRO A 17 25.86 -0.79 -0.81
N MET A 18 26.74 -1.02 -1.79
CA MET A 18 27.86 -1.96 -1.64
C MET A 18 28.94 -1.46 -0.64
N ALA A 19 28.66 -0.35 0.06
CA ALA A 19 29.61 0.40 0.87
C ALA A 19 29.44 0.20 2.39
N ASP A 20 28.47 -0.58 2.87
CA ASP A 20 28.30 -0.77 4.32
C ASP A 20 28.01 -2.24 4.67
N MET A 21 29.03 -3.07 4.54
CA MET A 21 29.13 -4.28 5.35
C MET A 21 30.36 -4.17 6.22
N SER A 22 30.12 -4.30 7.52
CA SER A 22 31.15 -4.30 8.55
C SER A 22 32.24 -5.29 8.14
N PRO A 23 33.50 -4.85 8.02
CA PRO A 23 34.60 -5.81 7.92
C PRO A 23 34.48 -6.82 9.07
N PRO A 24 34.94 -8.07 8.89
CA PRO A 24 34.94 -9.03 9.99
C PRO A 24 35.53 -8.32 11.22
N PRO A 25 34.85 -8.36 12.38
CA PRO A 25 35.25 -7.54 13.52
C PRO A 25 36.73 -7.79 13.81
N GLU A 26 37.50 -6.73 14.09
CA GLU A 26 38.96 -6.86 14.22
C GLU A 26 39.38 -7.88 15.29
N SER A 27 38.46 -8.20 16.23
CA SER A 27 38.54 -9.21 17.27
C SER A 27 38.32 -10.66 16.82
N MET A 28 37.98 -10.91 15.56
CA MET A 28 37.70 -12.25 15.04
C MET A 28 39.00 -13.06 14.90
N SER A 29 39.03 -14.26 15.46
CA SER A 29 40.22 -15.13 15.40
C SER A 29 40.51 -15.60 13.97
N SER A 30 41.78 -15.91 13.67
CA SER A 30 42.20 -16.47 12.38
C SER A 30 41.41 -17.72 12.01
N GLN A 31 41.17 -18.62 12.97
CA GLN A 31 40.39 -19.84 12.76
C GLN A 31 38.92 -19.56 12.44
N ALA A 32 38.30 -18.57 13.10
CA ALA A 32 36.92 -18.18 12.81
C ALA A 32 36.78 -17.56 11.41
N LEU A 33 37.79 -16.80 10.97
CA LEU A 33 37.86 -16.24 9.61
C LEU A 33 37.93 -17.34 8.55
N VAL A 34 38.86 -18.30 8.71
CA VAL A 34 39.01 -19.42 7.76
C VAL A 34 37.74 -20.29 7.72
N ASN A 35 37.13 -20.59 8.87
CA ASN A 35 35.84 -21.31 8.91
C ASN A 35 34.73 -20.59 8.13
N SER A 36 34.67 -19.27 8.24
CA SER A 36 33.67 -18.46 7.54
C SER A 36 33.91 -18.42 6.03
N ILE A 37 35.19 -18.35 5.62
CA ILE A 37 35.62 -18.44 4.22
C ILE A 37 35.24 -19.80 3.61
N VAL A 38 35.49 -20.90 4.31
CA VAL A 38 35.10 -22.24 3.84
C VAL A 38 33.58 -22.34 3.69
N ALA A 39 32.81 -21.85 4.66
CA ALA A 39 31.35 -21.84 4.57
C ALA A 39 30.85 -21.03 3.37
N LEU A 40 31.42 -19.85 3.11
CA LEU A 40 31.09 -19.04 1.94
C LEU A 40 31.48 -19.73 0.63
N ALA A 41 32.66 -20.36 0.57
CA ALA A 41 33.12 -21.10 -0.60
C ALA A 41 32.15 -22.23 -0.96
N GLN A 42 31.66 -22.96 0.05
CA GLN A 42 30.67 -24.02 -0.12
C GLN A 42 29.33 -23.47 -0.64
N GLN A 43 28.83 -22.39 -0.04
CA GLN A 43 27.57 -21.75 -0.48
C GLN A 43 27.64 -21.24 -1.93
N VAL A 44 28.78 -20.67 -2.34
CA VAL A 44 29.01 -20.25 -3.74
C VAL A 44 29.13 -21.47 -4.67
N ALA A 45 29.69 -22.58 -4.17
CA ALA A 45 29.95 -23.80 -4.93
C ALA A 45 28.71 -24.67 -5.19
N SER A 46 27.76 -24.70 -4.25
CA SER A 46 26.51 -25.46 -4.34
C SER A 46 25.31 -24.50 -4.37
N PRO A 47 24.98 -23.93 -5.54
CA PRO A 47 23.88 -23.00 -5.64
C PRO A 47 22.52 -23.70 -5.51
N ASP A 48 21.61 -23.12 -4.74
CA ASP A 48 20.27 -23.69 -4.48
C ASP A 48 19.32 -23.56 -5.68
N ARG A 49 19.60 -22.64 -6.62
CA ARG A 49 18.72 -22.34 -7.78
C ARG A 49 19.51 -22.13 -9.07
N PRO A 50 18.93 -22.50 -10.23
CA PRO A 50 19.56 -22.28 -11.53
C PRO A 50 19.58 -20.78 -11.89
N GLN A 51 20.72 -20.34 -12.41
CA GLN A 51 20.95 -18.96 -12.85
C GLN A 51 20.43 -18.75 -14.29
N LEU A 52 19.56 -17.77 -14.53
CA LEU A 52 18.94 -17.54 -15.86
C LEU A 52 19.78 -16.63 -16.78
N CYS A 53 20.29 -15.53 -16.26
CA CYS A 53 21.19 -14.58 -16.94
C CYS A 53 22.58 -14.57 -16.28
N GLN A 54 23.61 -14.05 -16.94
CA GLN A 54 24.99 -14.03 -16.43
C GLN A 54 25.59 -15.41 -16.18
N LYS A 55 25.06 -16.46 -16.84
CA LYS A 55 25.44 -17.87 -16.66
C LYS A 55 26.96 -18.08 -16.76
N ARG A 56 27.59 -17.47 -17.77
CA ARG A 56 29.04 -17.61 -18.01
C ARG A 56 29.89 -16.92 -16.94
N ASN A 57 29.50 -15.72 -16.52
CA ASN A 57 30.20 -14.97 -15.48
C ASN A 57 30.10 -15.68 -14.12
N ALA A 58 28.88 -16.08 -13.74
CA ALA A 58 28.64 -16.84 -12.53
C ALA A 58 29.40 -18.18 -12.52
N ALA A 59 29.30 -18.98 -13.59
CA ALA A 59 29.98 -20.28 -13.67
C ALA A 59 31.51 -20.15 -13.59
N ASN A 60 32.10 -19.15 -14.26
CA ASN A 60 33.55 -18.92 -14.21
C ASN A 60 34.01 -18.54 -12.80
N LEU A 61 33.30 -17.62 -12.13
CA LEU A 61 33.65 -17.17 -10.79
C LEU A 61 33.47 -18.30 -9.76
N THR A 62 32.34 -19.02 -9.80
CA THR A 62 32.10 -20.20 -8.95
C THR A 62 33.17 -21.27 -9.17
N ARG A 63 33.56 -21.57 -10.41
CA ARG A 63 34.61 -22.56 -10.69
C ARG A 63 35.95 -22.14 -10.09
N ARG A 64 36.31 -20.86 -10.17
CA ARG A 64 37.57 -20.34 -9.62
C ARG A 64 37.58 -20.40 -8.10
N ILE A 65 36.46 -20.08 -7.45
CA ILE A 65 36.31 -20.22 -5.99
C ILE A 65 36.39 -21.68 -5.56
N LYS A 66 35.77 -22.62 -6.29
CA LYS A 66 35.90 -24.06 -6.01
C LYS A 66 37.35 -24.56 -6.07
N LEU A 67 38.16 -24.00 -6.98
CA LEU A 67 39.58 -24.35 -7.08
C LEU A 67 40.41 -23.78 -5.91
N LEU A 68 39.90 -22.81 -5.16
CA LEU A 68 40.55 -22.30 -3.94
C LEU A 68 40.07 -23.03 -2.67
N SER A 69 39.03 -23.85 -2.74
CA SER A 69 38.52 -24.59 -1.58
C SER A 69 39.59 -25.45 -0.87
N PRO A 70 40.48 -26.18 -1.57
CA PRO A 70 41.53 -26.97 -0.93
C PRO A 70 42.48 -26.14 -0.06
N LEU A 71 42.81 -24.91 -0.45
CA LEU A 71 43.62 -23.98 0.35
C LEU A 71 42.96 -23.69 1.70
N PHE A 72 41.67 -23.36 1.68
CA PHE A 72 40.96 -22.98 2.89
C PHE A 72 40.68 -24.17 3.80
N GLU A 73 40.43 -25.35 3.21
CA GLU A 73 40.24 -26.60 3.95
C GLU A 73 41.53 -27.07 4.61
N GLU A 74 42.67 -27.04 3.90
CA GLU A 74 43.97 -27.44 4.45
C GLU A 74 44.35 -26.54 5.63
N ILE A 75 44.23 -25.21 5.49
CA ILE A 75 44.55 -24.26 6.58
C ILE A 75 43.57 -24.40 7.76
N ARG A 76 42.30 -24.70 7.50
CA ARG A 76 41.32 -24.96 8.57
C ARG A 76 41.71 -26.18 9.40
N ASP A 77 42.13 -27.25 8.72
CA ASP A 77 42.36 -28.56 9.32
C ASP A 77 43.72 -28.64 10.02
N THR A 78 44.75 -27.99 9.47
CA THR A 78 46.09 -27.91 10.09
C THR A 78 46.22 -26.79 11.12
N ASN A 79 45.37 -25.75 11.02
CA ASN A 79 45.35 -24.56 11.90
C ASN A 79 46.76 -24.00 12.21
N PRO A 80 47.56 -23.67 11.18
CA PRO A 80 48.92 -23.20 11.37
C PRO A 80 48.93 -21.76 11.91
N PRO A 81 50.02 -21.32 12.57
CA PRO A 81 50.17 -19.94 13.00
C PRO A 81 50.16 -19.00 11.77
N MET A 82 49.19 -18.10 11.70
CA MET A 82 48.97 -17.23 10.53
C MET A 82 49.79 -15.94 10.63
N PRO A 83 50.69 -15.64 9.66
CA PRO A 83 51.41 -14.37 9.62
C PRO A 83 50.45 -13.17 9.48
N PRO A 84 50.79 -11.97 10.02
CA PRO A 84 49.94 -10.79 9.89
C PRO A 84 49.61 -10.40 8.44
N SER A 85 50.56 -10.57 7.52
CA SER A 85 50.35 -10.33 6.08
C SER A 85 49.38 -11.32 5.45
N ALA A 86 49.42 -12.60 5.84
CA ALA A 86 48.44 -13.59 5.43
C ALA A 86 47.05 -13.27 5.98
N LEU A 87 46.95 -12.86 7.26
CA LEU A 87 45.67 -12.51 7.88
C LEU A 87 44.95 -11.38 7.13
N ILE A 88 45.68 -10.36 6.66
CA ILE A 88 45.12 -9.27 5.83
C ILE A 88 44.58 -9.82 4.51
N ALA A 89 45.38 -10.63 3.79
CA ALA A 89 44.96 -11.23 2.53
C ALA A 89 43.71 -12.13 2.71
N PHE A 90 43.63 -12.89 3.80
CA PHE A 90 42.45 -13.69 4.13
C PHE A 90 41.21 -12.84 4.44
N ARG A 91 41.36 -11.67 5.07
CA ARG A 91 40.25 -10.72 5.27
C ARG A 91 39.74 -10.16 3.94
N ASP A 92 40.66 -9.83 3.02
CA ASP A 92 40.30 -9.37 1.68
C ASP A 92 39.58 -10.46 0.88
N ILE A 93 40.08 -11.71 0.95
CA ILE A 93 39.42 -12.88 0.34
C ILE A 93 38.02 -13.06 0.92
N PHE A 94 37.84 -12.98 2.24
CA PHE A 94 36.53 -13.09 2.88
C PHE A 94 35.56 -12.02 2.39
N HIS A 95 36.01 -10.77 2.27
CA HIS A 95 35.20 -9.67 1.74
C HIS A 95 34.79 -9.92 0.29
N VAL A 96 35.73 -10.33 -0.56
CA VAL A 96 35.48 -10.64 -1.97
C VAL A 96 34.53 -11.83 -2.13
N MET A 97 34.64 -12.86 -1.28
CA MET A 97 33.72 -14.01 -1.28
C MET A 97 32.32 -13.63 -0.82
N SER A 98 32.20 -12.75 0.17
CA SER A 98 30.92 -12.22 0.64
C SER A 98 30.22 -11.44 -0.48
N LYS A 99 30.94 -10.53 -1.15
CA LYS A 99 30.45 -9.81 -2.34
C LYS A 99 30.09 -10.73 -3.50
N THR A 100 30.85 -11.81 -3.68
CA THR A 100 30.56 -12.82 -4.71
C THR A 100 29.22 -13.50 -4.42
N LYS A 101 29.00 -13.93 -3.18
CA LYS A 101 27.75 -14.56 -2.76
C LYS A 101 26.57 -13.61 -2.96
N GLU A 102 26.69 -12.38 -2.49
CA GLU A 102 25.65 -11.34 -2.65
C GLU A 102 25.31 -11.12 -4.13
N LEU A 103 26.30 -10.90 -4.99
CA LEU A 103 26.06 -10.71 -6.42
C LEU A 103 25.38 -11.92 -7.08
N LEU A 104 25.74 -13.14 -6.66
CA LEU A 104 25.11 -14.37 -7.16
C LEU A 104 23.67 -14.52 -6.67
N ASP A 105 23.39 -14.19 -5.41
CA ASP A 105 22.06 -14.28 -4.82
C ASP A 105 21.15 -13.19 -5.43
N ASP A 106 21.65 -11.95 -5.60
CA ASP A 106 20.98 -10.86 -6.34
C ASP A 106 20.58 -11.30 -7.76
N CYS A 107 21.51 -11.93 -8.48
CA CYS A 107 21.23 -12.38 -9.85
C CYS A 107 20.20 -13.54 -9.92
N ARG A 108 19.90 -14.21 -8.82
CA ARG A 108 18.89 -15.30 -8.76
C ARG A 108 17.53 -14.82 -8.33
N GLU A 109 17.50 -13.78 -7.49
CA GLU A 109 16.26 -13.24 -6.92
C GLU A 109 15.71 -12.08 -7.76
N SER A 110 16.56 -11.43 -8.56
CA SER A 110 16.15 -10.32 -9.41
C SER A 110 15.34 -10.76 -10.64
N SER A 111 14.57 -9.83 -11.17
CA SER A 111 13.83 -9.96 -12.43
C SER A 111 14.77 -10.29 -13.59
N VAL A 112 14.36 -11.25 -14.43
CA VAL A 112 15.14 -11.63 -15.63
C VAL A 112 15.19 -10.47 -16.63
N PHE A 113 14.11 -9.71 -16.79
CA PHE A 113 14.08 -8.52 -17.64
C PHE A 113 15.03 -7.44 -17.12
N LEU A 114 15.07 -7.21 -15.81
CA LEU A 114 15.96 -6.22 -15.22
C LEU A 114 17.43 -6.62 -15.38
N LEU A 115 17.76 -7.90 -15.22
CA LEU A 115 19.11 -8.42 -15.43
C LEU A 115 19.56 -8.30 -16.88
N VAL A 116 18.68 -8.56 -17.85
CA VAL A 116 18.96 -8.34 -19.28
C VAL A 116 19.23 -6.87 -19.57
N PHE A 117 18.40 -5.96 -19.02
CA PHE A 117 18.61 -4.51 -19.17
C PHE A 117 19.92 -4.03 -18.52
N ARG A 118 20.36 -4.69 -17.45
CA ARG A 118 21.58 -4.37 -16.72
C ARG A 118 22.78 -5.24 -17.11
N ASN A 119 22.70 -6.03 -18.19
CA ASN A 119 23.70 -7.03 -18.59
C ASN A 119 25.15 -6.50 -18.50
N LYS A 120 25.42 -5.35 -19.12
CA LYS A 120 26.75 -4.73 -19.10
C LYS A 120 27.20 -4.35 -17.69
N SER A 121 26.35 -3.67 -16.92
CA SER A 121 26.69 -3.24 -15.55
C SER A 121 26.90 -4.43 -14.62
N THR A 122 26.07 -5.46 -14.72
CA THR A 122 26.23 -6.69 -13.94
C THR A 122 27.51 -7.44 -14.32
N SER A 123 27.84 -7.49 -15.61
CA SER A 123 29.10 -8.06 -16.11
C SER A 123 30.33 -7.32 -15.59
N GLU A 124 30.26 -5.98 -15.50
CA GLU A 124 31.31 -5.15 -14.91
C GLU A 124 31.51 -5.49 -13.43
N LYS A 125 30.45 -5.67 -12.64
CA LYS A 125 30.53 -6.11 -11.24
C LYS A 125 31.21 -7.48 -11.08
N PHE A 126 30.88 -8.46 -11.94
CA PHE A 126 31.56 -9.76 -11.93
C PHE A 126 33.05 -9.65 -12.24
N HIS A 127 33.41 -8.74 -13.15
CA HIS A 127 34.80 -8.48 -13.50
C HIS A 127 35.55 -7.76 -12.37
N GLU A 128 34.93 -6.79 -11.70
CA GLU A 128 35.50 -6.10 -10.52
C GLU A 128 35.80 -7.07 -9.37
N ILE A 129 34.89 -7.99 -9.09
CA ILE A 129 35.09 -9.07 -8.10
C ILE A 129 36.24 -9.98 -8.54
N THR A 130 36.31 -10.34 -9.82
CA THR A 130 37.39 -11.14 -10.39
C THR A 130 38.76 -10.48 -10.19
N VAL A 131 38.86 -9.17 -10.46
CA VAL A 131 40.09 -8.40 -10.28
C VAL A 131 40.45 -8.29 -8.81
N SER A 132 39.46 -8.04 -7.94
CA SER A 132 39.65 -7.93 -6.50
C SER A 132 40.14 -9.26 -5.88
N LEU A 133 39.62 -10.39 -6.34
CA LEU A 133 40.11 -11.71 -5.93
C LEU A 133 41.55 -11.94 -6.41
N ALA A 134 41.88 -11.53 -7.62
CA ALA A 134 43.24 -11.62 -8.16
C ALA A 134 44.23 -10.81 -7.30
N SER A 135 43.85 -9.59 -6.92
CA SER A 135 44.66 -8.72 -6.06
C SER A 135 44.84 -9.30 -4.66
N ALA A 136 43.79 -9.87 -4.06
CA ALA A 136 43.87 -10.48 -2.73
C ALA A 136 44.80 -11.72 -2.72
N LEU A 137 44.78 -12.53 -3.79
CA LEU A 137 45.71 -13.64 -3.95
C LEU A 137 47.14 -13.18 -4.32
N ASP A 138 47.30 -11.99 -4.90
CA ASP A 138 48.61 -11.47 -5.26
C ASP A 138 49.46 -11.10 -4.05
N VAL A 139 48.81 -10.59 -3.01
CA VAL A 139 49.43 -10.19 -1.74
C VAL A 139 49.54 -11.33 -0.72
N LEU A 140 48.98 -12.51 -1.02
CA LEU A 140 49.01 -13.67 -0.13
C LEU A 140 50.40 -14.32 -0.11
N PRO A 141 51.12 -14.36 1.03
CA PRO A 141 52.47 -14.90 1.10
C PRO A 141 52.45 -16.44 1.19
N LEU A 142 52.26 -17.12 0.05
CA LEU A 142 52.15 -18.59 -0.02
C LEU A 142 53.35 -19.34 0.58
N GLU A 143 54.56 -18.78 0.48
CA GLU A 143 55.77 -19.40 1.06
C GLU A 143 55.79 -19.41 2.60
N LEU A 144 55.03 -18.50 3.23
CA LEU A 144 54.93 -18.41 4.70
C LEU A 144 53.76 -19.24 5.25
N LEU A 145 52.99 -19.90 4.38
CA LEU A 145 51.90 -20.78 4.77
C LEU A 145 52.39 -22.23 4.78
N GLU A 146 52.09 -22.95 5.86
CA GLU A 146 52.35 -24.40 5.99
C GLU A 146 51.29 -25.20 5.19
N ILE A 147 51.33 -25.06 3.87
CA ILE A 147 50.44 -25.74 2.91
C ILE A 147 51.25 -26.67 1.99
N SER A 148 50.58 -27.71 1.49
CA SER A 148 51.14 -28.66 0.52
C SER A 148 51.54 -28.02 -0.81
N ASP A 149 52.54 -28.59 -1.48
CA ASP A 149 53.03 -28.10 -2.77
C ASP A 149 51.92 -28.15 -3.85
N GLU A 150 51.07 -29.17 -3.82
CA GLU A 150 49.90 -29.30 -4.72
C GLU A 150 48.92 -28.12 -4.56
N VAL A 151 48.57 -27.77 -3.32
CA VAL A 151 47.66 -26.64 -3.04
C VAL A 151 48.32 -25.32 -3.43
N ARG A 152 49.63 -25.18 -3.20
CA ARG A 152 50.39 -23.98 -3.61
C ARG A 152 50.34 -23.79 -5.12
N GLU A 153 50.68 -24.82 -5.90
CA GLU A 153 50.65 -24.78 -7.37
C GLU A 153 49.23 -24.49 -7.88
N GLN A 154 48.20 -25.07 -7.25
CA GLN A 154 46.81 -24.81 -7.58
C GLN A 154 46.43 -23.33 -7.38
N VAL A 155 46.84 -22.71 -6.26
CA VAL A 155 46.54 -21.30 -5.97
C VAL A 155 47.26 -20.38 -6.94
N GLU A 156 48.51 -20.66 -7.29
CA GLU A 156 49.26 -19.89 -8.30
C GLU A 156 48.60 -19.96 -9.69
N LEU A 157 48.12 -21.14 -10.08
CA LEU A 157 47.40 -21.34 -11.33
C LEU A 157 46.06 -20.59 -11.34
N VAL A 158 45.32 -20.59 -10.22
CA VAL A 158 44.07 -19.82 -10.09
C VAL A 158 44.35 -18.32 -10.16
N LYS A 159 45.40 -17.84 -9.47
CA LYS A 159 45.86 -16.44 -9.52
C LYS A 159 46.16 -16.01 -10.96
N LEU A 160 46.90 -16.82 -11.72
CA LEU A 160 47.21 -16.52 -13.12
C LEU A 160 45.94 -16.49 -14.00
N HIS A 161 45.00 -17.40 -13.77
CA HIS A 161 43.72 -17.43 -14.48
C HIS A 161 42.83 -16.22 -14.16
N LEU A 162 42.85 -15.72 -12.93
CA LEU A 162 42.14 -14.52 -12.51
C LEU A 162 42.75 -13.26 -13.14
N GLN A 163 44.07 -13.12 -13.12
CA GLN A 163 44.79 -11.97 -13.69
C GLN A 163 44.62 -11.84 -15.22
N ARG A 164 44.45 -12.96 -15.93
CA ARG A 164 44.24 -12.98 -17.39
C ARG A 164 42.78 -12.85 -17.80
N ALA A 165 41.84 -12.79 -16.84
CA ALA A 165 40.43 -12.72 -17.15
C ALA A 165 40.06 -11.35 -17.73
N SER A 166 39.38 -11.34 -18.88
CA SER A 166 38.79 -10.12 -19.45
C SER A 166 37.33 -9.97 -19.03
N LEU A 167 36.80 -8.76 -19.13
CA LEU A 167 35.36 -8.50 -19.04
C LEU A 167 34.61 -9.33 -20.09
N ILE A 168 33.57 -10.05 -19.66
CA ILE A 168 32.71 -10.85 -20.53
C ILE A 168 31.31 -10.26 -20.43
N VAL A 169 30.84 -9.65 -21.52
CA VAL A 169 29.44 -9.27 -21.72
C VAL A 169 28.86 -10.24 -22.72
N ASP A 170 27.79 -10.95 -22.37
CA ASP A 170 27.20 -11.95 -23.27
C ASP A 170 26.46 -11.26 -24.43
N PRO A 171 26.88 -11.44 -25.69
CA PRO A 171 26.22 -10.81 -26.84
C PRO A 171 24.78 -11.28 -27.06
N ALA A 172 24.44 -12.49 -26.60
CA ALA A 172 23.06 -12.99 -26.72
C ALA A 172 22.13 -12.29 -25.72
N GLU A 173 22.60 -12.01 -24.50
CA GLU A 173 21.87 -11.20 -23.51
C GLU A 173 21.76 -9.73 -23.95
N ASP A 174 22.79 -9.19 -24.61
CA ASP A 174 22.78 -7.83 -25.16
C ASP A 174 21.76 -7.71 -26.31
N ALA A 175 21.73 -8.69 -27.22
CA ALA A 175 20.73 -8.76 -28.28
C ALA A 175 19.29 -8.92 -27.75
N LEU A 176 19.11 -9.62 -26.63
CA LEU A 176 17.83 -9.71 -25.93
C LEU A 176 17.40 -8.34 -25.39
N ALA A 177 18.32 -7.57 -24.80
CA ALA A 177 18.03 -6.23 -24.32
C ALA A 177 17.61 -5.30 -25.48
N GLU A 178 18.31 -5.35 -26.61
CA GLU A 178 17.92 -4.60 -27.82
C GLU A 178 16.54 -5.01 -28.35
N GLU A 179 16.22 -6.32 -28.33
CA GLU A 179 14.91 -6.84 -28.74
C GLU A 179 13.79 -6.29 -27.83
N VAL A 180 14.00 -6.26 -26.50
CA VAL A 180 13.00 -5.68 -25.58
C VAL A 180 12.87 -4.16 -25.77
N ILE A 181 13.98 -3.44 -25.93
CA ILE A 181 13.96 -1.98 -26.15
C ILE A 181 13.19 -1.63 -27.43
N GLU A 182 13.38 -2.38 -28.52
CA GLU A 182 12.65 -2.12 -29.76
C GLU A 182 11.15 -2.41 -29.59
N LEU A 183 10.78 -3.47 -28.89
CA LEU A 183 9.36 -3.77 -28.59
C LEU A 183 8.73 -2.71 -27.69
N LEU A 184 9.46 -2.19 -26.70
CA LEU A 184 9.00 -1.05 -25.90
C LEU A 184 8.84 0.22 -26.76
N ALA A 185 9.73 0.43 -27.73
CA ALA A 185 9.64 1.56 -28.65
C ALA A 185 8.43 1.46 -29.61
N GLN A 186 7.95 0.26 -29.92
CA GLN A 186 6.70 0.06 -30.68
C GLN A 186 5.50 0.65 -29.93
N PHE A 187 5.43 0.48 -28.60
CA PHE A 187 4.38 1.11 -27.80
C PHE A 187 4.39 2.64 -27.90
N GLU A 188 5.57 3.27 -27.89
CA GLU A 188 5.68 4.73 -28.07
C GLU A 188 5.17 5.21 -29.43
N ARG A 189 5.29 4.36 -30.45
CA ARG A 189 4.80 4.56 -31.82
C ARG A 189 3.34 4.15 -32.00
N LYS A 190 2.70 3.60 -30.97
CA LYS A 190 1.34 3.05 -31.00
C LYS A 190 1.19 1.88 -31.98
N GLU A 191 2.26 1.13 -32.17
CA GLU A 191 2.30 -0.10 -32.95
C GLU A 191 2.10 -1.28 -31.99
N GLU A 192 1.13 -2.15 -32.27
CA GLU A 192 0.92 -3.37 -31.49
C GLU A 192 2.05 -4.37 -31.76
N PRO A 193 2.76 -4.86 -30.72
CA PRO A 193 3.77 -5.89 -30.89
C PRO A 193 3.21 -7.20 -31.47
N ASP A 194 3.94 -7.80 -32.40
CA ASP A 194 3.59 -9.10 -32.97
C ASP A 194 3.63 -10.22 -31.90
N ALA A 195 2.56 -11.00 -31.82
CA ALA A 195 2.43 -12.05 -30.81
C ALA A 195 3.45 -13.17 -30.98
N ALA A 196 3.87 -13.51 -32.20
CA ALA A 196 4.88 -14.54 -32.43
C ALA A 196 6.28 -14.05 -32.01
N GLN A 197 6.59 -12.77 -32.25
CA GLN A 197 7.80 -12.13 -31.75
C GLN A 197 7.83 -12.10 -30.22
N LEU A 198 6.73 -11.69 -29.57
CA LEU A 198 6.60 -11.72 -28.11
C LEU A 198 6.78 -13.14 -27.55
N GLN A 199 6.11 -14.14 -28.14
CA GLN A 199 6.22 -15.53 -27.70
C GLN A 199 7.67 -16.03 -27.78
N LYS A 200 8.39 -15.69 -28.86
CA LYS A 200 9.79 -16.07 -29.03
C LYS A 200 10.67 -15.44 -27.95
N LEU A 201 10.49 -14.15 -27.66
CA LEU A 201 11.24 -13.44 -26.63
C LEU A 201 10.96 -14.02 -25.23
N PHE A 202 9.69 -14.16 -24.85
CA PHE A 202 9.30 -14.69 -23.53
C PHE A 202 9.80 -16.13 -23.33
N SER A 203 9.75 -16.95 -24.39
CA SER A 203 10.29 -18.31 -24.35
C SER A 203 11.81 -18.34 -24.13
N LYS A 204 12.58 -17.41 -24.74
CA LYS A 204 14.03 -17.28 -24.50
C LYS A 204 14.34 -16.86 -23.06
N LEU A 205 13.46 -16.08 -22.44
CA LEU A 205 13.58 -15.62 -21.04
C LEU A 205 12.94 -16.58 -20.03
N GLU A 206 12.50 -17.76 -20.48
CA GLU A 206 11.87 -18.81 -19.67
C GLU A 206 10.52 -18.44 -19.04
N LEU A 207 9.86 -17.38 -19.51
CA LEU A 207 8.47 -17.10 -19.20
C LEU A 207 7.59 -17.96 -20.11
N LYS A 208 7.09 -19.10 -19.61
CA LYS A 208 6.37 -20.08 -20.44
C LYS A 208 4.86 -20.07 -20.25
N ASN A 209 4.39 -19.45 -19.17
CA ASN A 209 2.98 -19.41 -18.77
C ASN A 209 2.66 -18.12 -18.00
N ALA A 210 1.39 -17.93 -17.67
CA ALA A 210 0.93 -16.75 -16.95
C ALA A 210 1.54 -16.62 -15.55
N ARG A 211 1.77 -17.75 -14.86
CA ARG A 211 2.36 -17.78 -13.51
C ARG A 211 3.82 -17.30 -13.51
N ASP A 212 4.59 -17.66 -14.53
CA ASP A 212 5.97 -17.20 -14.68
C ASP A 212 6.01 -15.68 -14.91
N CYS A 213 5.11 -15.16 -15.74
CA CYS A 213 4.97 -13.71 -15.94
C CYS A 213 4.58 -12.98 -14.64
N GLU A 214 3.72 -13.58 -13.82
CA GLU A 214 3.26 -12.97 -12.57
C GLU A 214 4.37 -12.92 -11.51
N LYS A 215 5.19 -13.98 -11.42
CA LYS A 215 6.41 -13.96 -10.60
C LYS A 215 7.39 -12.89 -11.07
N GLU A 216 7.55 -12.75 -12.38
CA GLU A 216 8.43 -11.73 -12.96
C GLU A 216 7.94 -10.31 -12.67
N VAL A 217 6.62 -10.06 -12.77
CA VAL A 217 6.01 -8.78 -12.38
C VAL A 217 6.25 -8.51 -10.90
N GLN A 218 6.08 -9.50 -10.02
CA GLN A 218 6.37 -9.35 -8.59
C GLN A 218 7.84 -9.03 -8.33
N ALA A 219 8.77 -9.68 -9.03
CA ALA A 219 10.19 -9.40 -8.91
C ALA A 219 10.56 -7.98 -9.39
N LEU A 220 9.95 -7.51 -10.49
CA LEU A 220 10.10 -6.14 -10.97
C LEU A 220 9.54 -5.12 -9.98
N GLU A 221 8.36 -5.37 -9.41
CA GLU A 221 7.70 -4.49 -8.44
C GLU A 221 8.45 -4.46 -7.10
N ALA A 222 8.94 -5.60 -6.60
CA ALA A 222 9.79 -5.65 -5.41
C ALA A 222 11.09 -4.85 -5.62
N GLY A 223 11.64 -4.92 -6.84
CA GLY A 223 12.81 -4.12 -7.23
C GLY A 223 12.58 -2.61 -7.11
N LEU A 224 11.34 -2.11 -7.24
CA LEU A 224 11.00 -0.68 -7.11
C LEU A 224 11.08 -0.17 -5.68
N GLU A 225 10.91 -1.03 -4.67
CA GLU A 225 10.93 -0.64 -3.26
C GLU A 225 12.32 -0.21 -2.78
N PHE A 226 13.37 -0.55 -3.53
CA PHE A 226 14.78 -0.32 -3.18
C PHE A 226 15.53 0.61 -4.17
N VAL A 227 14.84 1.22 -5.14
CA VAL A 227 15.48 2.15 -6.10
C VAL A 227 15.59 3.55 -5.48
N ASP A 228 16.82 4.02 -5.24
CA ASP A 228 17.08 5.45 -4.99
C ASP A 228 16.62 6.29 -6.20
N ASP A 229 15.99 7.43 -5.91
CA ASP A 229 15.25 8.45 -6.70
C ASP A 229 15.71 8.83 -8.14
N ALA A 230 16.47 7.99 -8.85
CA ALA A 230 16.76 8.13 -10.26
C ALA A 230 15.49 7.86 -11.09
N GLU A 231 14.76 8.93 -11.37
CA GLU A 231 13.52 9.00 -12.17
C GLU A 231 13.56 8.12 -13.45
N GLU A 232 14.73 8.03 -14.09
CA GLU A 232 14.91 7.25 -15.32
C GLU A 232 14.98 5.73 -15.10
N THR A 233 15.51 5.28 -13.96
CA THR A 233 15.50 3.87 -13.57
C THR A 233 14.08 3.44 -13.21
N LEU A 234 13.35 4.29 -12.50
CA LEU A 234 11.95 4.06 -12.12
C LEU A 234 11.04 3.97 -13.34
N ALA A 235 11.21 4.87 -14.32
CA ALA A 235 10.47 4.83 -15.58
C ALA A 235 10.76 3.55 -16.39
N SER A 236 12.01 3.11 -16.41
CA SER A 236 12.42 1.89 -17.13
C SER A 236 11.82 0.62 -16.50
N VAL A 237 11.87 0.49 -15.18
CA VAL A 237 11.25 -0.66 -14.47
C VAL A 237 9.73 -0.64 -14.63
N THR A 238 9.11 0.54 -14.56
CA THR A 238 7.66 0.69 -14.83
C THR A 238 7.29 0.21 -16.24
N ASN A 239 8.08 0.58 -17.25
CA ASN A 239 7.88 0.11 -18.63
C ASN A 239 7.97 -1.41 -18.73
N LEU A 240 8.93 -2.03 -18.04
CA LEU A 240 9.07 -3.48 -18.01
C LEU A 240 7.89 -4.17 -17.33
N VAL A 241 7.40 -3.65 -16.20
CA VAL A 241 6.21 -4.17 -15.53
C VAL A 241 5.02 -4.18 -16.49
N VAL A 242 4.79 -3.07 -17.19
CA VAL A 242 3.67 -2.97 -18.15
C VAL A 242 3.90 -3.87 -19.36
N PHE A 243 5.13 -3.99 -19.87
CA PHE A 243 5.46 -4.88 -20.98
C PHE A 243 5.22 -6.35 -20.64
N VAL A 244 5.67 -6.82 -19.47
CA VAL A 244 5.44 -8.19 -19.01
C VAL A 244 3.95 -8.46 -18.79
N ARG A 245 3.20 -7.48 -18.25
CA ARG A 245 1.74 -7.57 -18.12
C ARG A 245 1.03 -7.67 -19.47
N TYR A 246 1.44 -6.85 -20.45
CA TYR A 246 0.92 -6.92 -21.82
C TYR A 246 1.19 -8.29 -22.43
N GLY A 247 2.44 -8.76 -22.38
CA GLY A 247 2.82 -10.09 -22.88
C GLY A 247 2.07 -11.22 -22.20
N LYS A 248 1.88 -11.16 -20.87
CA LYS A 248 1.02 -12.10 -20.12
C LYS A 248 -0.38 -12.17 -20.73
N CYS A 249 -1.00 -11.00 -20.95
CA CYS A 249 -2.36 -10.92 -21.48
C CYS A 249 -2.47 -11.44 -22.92
N VAL A 250 -1.53 -11.05 -23.79
CA VAL A 250 -1.56 -11.40 -25.22
C VAL A 250 -1.22 -12.87 -25.46
N LEU A 251 -0.20 -13.38 -24.78
CA LEU A 251 0.33 -14.72 -25.03
C LEU A 251 -0.41 -15.81 -24.24
N TYR A 252 -0.57 -15.60 -22.94
CA TYR A 252 -1.06 -16.63 -22.01
C TYR A 252 -2.47 -16.36 -21.53
N GLY A 253 -2.95 -15.12 -21.68
CA GLY A 253 -4.29 -14.72 -21.34
C GLY A 253 -5.29 -15.69 -21.94
N VAL A 254 -5.26 -16.01 -23.23
CA VAL A 254 -6.35 -16.79 -23.86
C VAL A 254 -6.09 -18.30 -23.93
N ALA A 255 -4.84 -18.76 -24.03
CA ALA A 255 -4.53 -20.16 -24.32
C ALA A 255 -4.72 -21.10 -23.10
N GLU A 256 -4.52 -20.61 -21.87
CA GLU A 256 -4.84 -21.36 -20.65
C GLU A 256 -6.33 -21.22 -20.25
N MET A 257 -7.09 -20.30 -20.87
CA MET A 257 -8.51 -20.04 -20.56
C MET A 257 -9.47 -21.12 -21.12
N GLU A 258 -9.05 -21.93 -22.10
CA GLU A 258 -9.88 -23.03 -22.66
C GLU A 258 -9.51 -24.41 -22.12
N SER A 259 -8.28 -24.61 -21.62
CA SER A 259 -7.75 -25.92 -21.22
C SER A 259 -8.00 -26.25 -19.75
N GLY A 260 -9.14 -25.83 -19.21
CA GLY A 260 -9.64 -26.24 -17.89
C GLY A 260 -10.27 -27.62 -17.89
N SER A 261 -9.63 -28.63 -18.52
CA SER A 261 -10.03 -30.04 -18.38
C SER A 261 -8.91 -30.98 -18.82
N ASN A 262 -8.49 -31.84 -17.88
CA ASN A 262 -7.72 -33.08 -18.04
C ASN A 262 -6.20 -33.01 -18.28
N GLY A 263 -5.45 -33.13 -17.18
CA GLY A 263 -4.12 -33.76 -17.09
C GLY A 263 -3.98 -34.52 -15.76
N PRO A 264 -3.29 -35.67 -15.69
CA PRO A 264 -3.63 -36.75 -14.76
C PRO A 264 -3.23 -36.46 -13.32
N ARG A 265 -4.16 -36.70 -12.39
CA ARG A 265 -3.85 -36.89 -10.97
C ARG A 265 -3.09 -38.21 -10.82
N THR A 266 -1.78 -38.15 -10.67
CA THR A 266 -1.02 -39.26 -10.10
C THR A 266 -1.02 -39.11 -8.58
N SER A 267 -1.87 -39.91 -7.96
CA SER A 267 -1.82 -40.25 -6.55
C SER A 267 -0.55 -41.03 -6.22
N SER A 268 0.21 -40.58 -5.22
CA SER A 268 1.03 -41.47 -4.40
C SER A 268 1.29 -40.84 -3.02
N GLY A 269 0.53 -41.34 -2.04
CA GLY A 269 0.97 -41.71 -0.69
C GLY A 269 1.81 -40.76 0.14
N GLU A 270 1.15 -40.12 1.09
CA GLU A 270 1.42 -40.05 2.54
C GLU A 270 2.88 -40.11 3.07
N GLY A 271 3.16 -39.11 3.92
CA GLY A 271 4.21 -39.12 4.93
C GLY A 271 3.98 -37.96 5.89
N ASP A 272 3.17 -38.19 6.93
CA ASP A 272 2.96 -37.27 8.05
C ASP A 272 4.30 -36.91 8.71
N SER A 273 4.56 -35.62 8.89
CA SER A 273 5.53 -35.10 9.85
C SER A 273 5.13 -33.68 10.23
N GLU A 274 4.61 -33.54 11.44
CA GLU A 274 4.37 -32.28 12.14
C GLU A 274 5.66 -31.44 12.18
N VAL A 275 5.63 -30.24 11.57
CA VAL A 275 6.57 -29.17 11.88
C VAL A 275 5.79 -27.87 12.02
N SER A 276 5.91 -27.30 13.22
CA SER A 276 5.27 -26.10 13.73
C SER A 276 5.47 -24.87 12.84
N THR A 277 4.42 -24.43 12.15
CA THR A 277 4.33 -23.09 11.58
C THR A 277 3.93 -22.07 12.65
N SER A 278 4.87 -21.22 13.07
CA SER A 278 4.52 -19.98 13.75
C SER A 278 3.79 -19.06 12.76
N GLY A 279 2.48 -18.91 12.94
CA GLY A 279 1.68 -17.98 12.18
C GLY A 279 2.11 -16.54 12.43
N ARG A 280 2.38 -15.78 11.37
CA ARG A 280 2.44 -14.32 11.42
C ARG A 280 1.28 -13.81 10.57
N SER A 281 0.27 -13.27 11.24
CA SER A 281 -0.91 -12.66 10.64
C SER A 281 -0.57 -11.29 10.05
N ASP A 282 -0.92 -11.04 8.80
CA ASP A 282 -0.95 -9.70 8.20
C ASP A 282 -1.98 -8.83 8.93
N VAL A 283 -1.48 -7.98 9.84
CA VAL A 283 -2.28 -6.94 10.51
C VAL A 283 -2.21 -5.69 9.64
N VAL A 284 -3.37 -5.22 9.13
CA VAL A 284 -3.49 -3.91 8.49
C VAL A 284 -3.25 -2.82 9.54
N VAL A 285 -2.10 -2.17 9.49
CA VAL A 285 -1.74 -1.09 10.42
C VAL A 285 -2.31 0.23 9.90
N ASN A 286 -3.15 0.88 10.72
CA ASN A 286 -3.74 2.17 10.40
C ASN A 286 -2.89 3.33 10.96
N PRO A 287 -2.63 4.41 10.20
CA PRO A 287 -1.91 5.56 10.72
C PRO A 287 -2.66 6.26 11.85
N PRO A 288 -1.97 6.68 12.93
CA PRO A 288 -2.50 7.57 13.95
C PRO A 288 -3.15 8.82 13.35
N ASP A 289 -4.22 9.31 13.97
CA ASP A 289 -4.96 10.49 13.50
C ASP A 289 -4.09 11.76 13.40
N GLU A 290 -3.02 11.84 14.18
CA GLU A 290 -2.06 12.94 14.18
C GLU A 290 -1.20 12.97 12.91
N PHE A 291 -1.10 11.84 12.21
CA PHE A 291 -0.34 11.67 10.96
C PHE A 291 -1.21 11.81 9.72
N ARG A 292 -2.53 11.95 9.90
CA ARG A 292 -3.50 12.06 8.80
C ARG A 292 -3.82 13.51 8.45
N CYS A 293 -3.93 13.79 7.16
CA CYS A 293 -4.33 15.09 6.66
C CYS A 293 -5.81 15.33 6.99
N PRO A 294 -6.19 16.46 7.60
CA PRO A 294 -7.59 16.73 7.90
C PRO A 294 -8.51 16.98 6.69
N ILE A 295 -7.93 17.17 5.49
CA ILE A 295 -8.69 17.34 4.24
C ILE A 295 -8.85 15.99 3.53
N SER A 296 -7.75 15.29 3.24
CA SER A 296 -7.79 14.02 2.49
C SER A 296 -8.04 12.79 3.37
N LEU A 297 -7.82 12.91 4.69
CA LEU A 297 -7.88 11.82 5.68
C LEU A 297 -6.82 10.72 5.51
N ASP A 298 -5.94 10.89 4.53
CA ASP A 298 -4.78 10.05 4.26
C ASP A 298 -3.55 10.49 5.04
N LEU A 299 -2.54 9.62 5.13
CA LEU A 299 -1.23 9.93 5.70
C LEU A 299 -0.62 11.18 5.04
N MET A 300 -0.20 12.16 5.85
CA MET A 300 0.47 13.36 5.35
C MET A 300 1.87 13.03 4.84
N ARG A 301 2.10 13.17 3.54
CA ARG A 301 3.44 12.99 2.93
C ARG A 301 4.28 14.26 3.05
N ASP A 302 3.64 15.41 2.93
CA ASP A 302 4.26 16.72 3.14
C ASP A 302 3.44 17.58 4.13
N PRO A 303 3.58 17.35 5.45
CA PRO A 303 2.82 18.10 6.44
C PRO A 303 3.25 19.58 6.47
N VAL A 304 2.29 20.49 6.25
CA VAL A 304 2.46 21.95 6.27
C VAL A 304 1.46 22.63 7.20
N ILE A 305 1.90 23.68 7.88
CA ILE A 305 1.12 24.48 8.83
C ILE A 305 0.56 25.72 8.13
N VAL A 306 -0.74 25.94 8.27
CA VAL A 306 -1.41 27.18 7.82
C VAL A 306 -1.43 28.25 8.92
N ALA A 307 -1.82 29.49 8.60
CA ALA A 307 -1.87 30.62 9.52
C ALA A 307 -2.60 30.38 10.86
N THR A 308 -3.56 29.44 10.91
CA THR A 308 -4.29 29.09 12.13
C THR A 308 -3.60 28.01 12.98
N GLY A 309 -2.35 27.65 12.65
CA GLY A 309 -1.57 26.65 13.37
C GLY A 309 -1.99 25.18 13.13
N GLN A 310 -2.83 24.91 12.12
CA GLN A 310 -3.25 23.54 11.79
C GLN A 310 -2.36 22.96 10.68
N THR A 311 -2.05 21.67 10.80
CA THR A 311 -1.22 20.95 9.82
C THR A 311 -2.08 20.16 8.83
N TYR A 312 -1.69 20.20 7.56
CA TYR A 312 -2.32 19.46 6.46
C TYR A 312 -1.25 18.88 5.54
N ASP A 313 -1.60 17.93 4.69
CA ASP A 313 -0.77 17.61 3.55
C ASP A 313 -0.75 18.80 2.57
N ARG A 314 0.43 19.16 2.07
CA ARG A 314 0.64 20.32 1.20
C ARG A 314 -0.28 20.29 -0.01
N ILE A 315 -0.44 19.14 -0.66
CA ILE A 315 -1.23 19.03 -1.89
C ILE A 315 -2.69 19.34 -1.58
N SER A 316 -3.21 18.76 -0.50
CA SER A 316 -4.59 18.92 -0.08
C SER A 316 -4.94 20.37 0.27
N ILE A 317 -4.08 21.05 1.06
CA ILE A 317 -4.36 22.44 1.46
C ILE A 317 -4.08 23.46 0.36
N SER A 318 -3.15 23.18 -0.56
CA SER A 318 -2.89 24.05 -1.71
C SER A 318 -4.10 24.06 -2.66
N LYS A 319 -4.66 22.89 -2.98
CA LYS A 319 -5.90 22.79 -3.77
C LYS A 319 -7.08 23.54 -3.14
N TRP A 320 -7.20 23.47 -1.81
CA TRP A 320 -8.24 24.19 -1.07
C TRP A 320 -8.10 25.72 -1.21
N ILE A 321 -6.88 26.25 -1.11
CA ILE A 321 -6.60 27.68 -1.27
C ILE A 321 -6.78 28.12 -2.73
N GLU A 322 -6.31 27.31 -3.69
CA GLU A 322 -6.44 27.56 -5.14
C GLU A 322 -7.91 27.57 -5.60
N ALA A 323 -8.78 26.78 -4.96
CA ALA A 323 -10.23 26.81 -5.17
C ALA A 323 -10.90 28.10 -4.63
N GLY A 324 -10.13 29.06 -4.12
CA GLY A 324 -10.60 30.36 -3.63
C GLY A 324 -11.04 30.36 -2.17
N HIS A 325 -10.81 29.26 -1.41
CA HIS A 325 -11.20 29.20 0.00
C HIS A 325 -10.11 29.80 0.91
N LEU A 326 -10.42 30.95 1.51
CA LEU A 326 -9.54 31.65 2.47
C LEU A 326 -9.82 31.28 3.93
N THR A 327 -10.36 30.09 4.18
CA THR A 327 -10.70 29.59 5.51
C THR A 327 -9.96 28.29 5.80
N CYS A 328 -9.56 28.09 7.05
CA CYS A 328 -8.92 26.86 7.49
C CYS A 328 -9.95 25.71 7.54
N PRO A 329 -9.76 24.61 6.78
CA PRO A 329 -10.74 23.53 6.68
C PRO A 329 -11.13 22.88 8.03
N LYS A 330 -10.16 22.68 8.92
CA LYS A 330 -10.36 22.01 10.22
C LYS A 330 -10.90 22.94 11.31
N SER A 331 -10.49 24.21 11.33
CA SER A 331 -10.89 25.16 12.40
C SER A 331 -12.02 26.10 12.01
N GLY A 332 -12.31 26.27 10.72
CA GLY A 332 -13.28 27.22 10.18
C GLY A 332 -12.88 28.70 10.33
N GLN A 333 -11.68 28.99 10.84
CA GLN A 333 -11.17 30.36 11.00
C GLN A 333 -10.64 30.89 9.67
N LYS A 334 -10.78 32.20 9.42
CA LYS A 334 -10.21 32.86 8.23
C LYS A 334 -8.68 32.85 8.30
N LEU A 335 -8.03 32.46 7.20
CA LEU A 335 -6.57 32.46 7.11
C LEU A 335 -6.06 33.90 7.04
N GLY A 336 -5.22 34.31 7.99
CA GLY A 336 -4.57 35.63 7.98
C GLY A 336 -3.60 35.81 6.81
N HIS A 337 -3.03 34.71 6.31
CA HIS A 337 -2.22 34.63 5.10
C HIS A 337 -2.28 33.21 4.51
N VAL A 338 -1.93 33.06 3.24
CA VAL A 338 -1.92 31.77 2.52
C VAL A 338 -0.57 31.05 2.56
N ASN A 339 0.43 31.60 3.25
CA ASN A 339 1.74 30.97 3.37
C ASN A 339 1.65 29.61 4.10
N LEU A 340 2.28 28.60 3.51
CA LEU A 340 2.34 27.23 4.05
C LEU A 340 3.75 26.98 4.63
N ILE A 341 3.83 26.78 5.93
CA ILE A 341 5.09 26.55 6.65
C ILE A 341 5.33 25.03 6.77
N PRO A 342 6.41 24.45 6.24
CA PRO A 342 6.68 23.01 6.39
C PRO A 342 6.79 22.57 7.87
N ASN A 343 6.17 21.45 8.23
CA ASN A 343 6.24 20.84 9.56
C ASN A 343 7.21 19.64 9.55
N TYR A 344 8.50 19.93 9.53
CA TYR A 344 9.54 18.89 9.48
C TYR A 344 9.52 17.93 10.68
N ALA A 345 9.13 18.42 11.87
CA ALA A 345 9.05 17.58 13.07
C ALA A 345 7.96 16.50 12.93
N LEU A 346 6.75 16.88 12.47
CA LEU A 346 5.69 15.91 12.23
C LEU A 346 6.06 14.97 11.08
N ARG A 347 6.74 15.48 10.05
CA ARG A 347 7.22 14.65 8.94
C ARG A 347 8.20 13.57 9.40
N SER A 348 9.14 13.89 10.28
CA SER A 348 10.07 12.91 10.86
C SER A 348 9.35 11.86 11.69
N LEU A 349 8.34 12.25 12.50
CA LEU A 349 7.54 11.30 13.27
C LEU A 349 6.71 10.37 12.37
N ILE A 350 6.16 10.90 11.28
CA ILE A 350 5.44 10.10 10.28
C ILE A 350 6.40 9.12 9.59
N SER A 351 7.59 9.57 9.20
CA SER A 351 8.62 8.72 8.58
C SER A 351 9.03 7.57 9.49
N GLN A 352 9.32 7.86 10.77
CA GLN A 352 9.69 6.83 11.75
C GLN A 352 8.55 5.82 11.94
N TRP A 353 7.32 6.30 12.05
CA TRP A 353 6.15 5.43 12.16
C TRP A 353 5.97 4.57 10.90
N CYS A 354 6.23 5.11 9.71
CA CYS A 354 6.18 4.32 8.49
C CYS A 354 7.27 3.24 8.43
N GLU A 355 8.48 3.54 8.91
CA GLU A 355 9.58 2.58 9.03
C GLU A 355 9.24 1.45 10.02
N ASP A 356 8.67 1.78 11.19
CA ASP A 356 8.32 0.82 12.24
C ASP A 356 7.22 -0.19 11.81
N TYR A 357 6.40 0.18 10.81
CA TYR A 357 5.27 -0.62 10.33
C TYR A 357 5.37 -1.03 8.85
N HIS A 358 6.55 -0.88 8.24
CA HIS A 358 6.84 -1.22 6.84
C HIS A 358 5.87 -0.58 5.81
N ILE A 359 5.51 0.68 6.03
CA ILE A 359 4.65 1.46 5.13
C ILE A 359 5.55 2.34 4.23
N PRO A 360 5.41 2.33 2.90
CA PRO A 360 6.23 3.15 2.01
C PRO A 360 6.03 4.66 2.24
N PHE A 361 7.10 5.41 2.55
CA PHE A 361 7.08 6.87 2.82
C PHE A 361 8.27 7.62 2.19
N ASP A 362 8.02 8.38 1.12
CA ASP A 362 9.07 9.02 0.31
C ASP A 362 9.73 10.24 1.00
N LYS A 363 11.06 10.34 0.88
CA LYS A 363 11.83 11.47 1.42
C LYS A 363 11.91 12.64 0.41
N LEU A 364 10.88 13.50 0.35
CA LEU A 364 10.95 14.84 -0.28
C LEU A 364 12.22 15.63 0.11
N GLU A 365 13.06 15.89 -0.89
CA GLU A 365 14.30 16.67 -0.78
C GLU A 365 14.07 18.17 -0.51
N LYS A 366 15.02 18.80 0.19
CA LYS A 366 14.99 20.22 0.53
C LYS A 366 15.39 21.10 -0.66
N GLY A 367 14.39 21.68 -1.32
CA GLY A 367 14.42 23.06 -1.80
C GLY A 367 14.92 23.31 -3.23
N SER A 368 13.98 23.64 -4.12
CA SER A 368 14.10 24.79 -5.03
C SER A 368 12.72 25.19 -5.57
N LYS A 369 12.59 26.50 -5.82
CA LYS A 369 11.34 27.22 -6.03
C LYS A 369 10.69 26.93 -7.40
N GLY A 370 9.37 26.82 -7.40
CA GLY A 370 8.49 27.28 -8.49
C GLY A 370 8.19 26.27 -9.59
N GLY A 371 7.01 25.66 -9.50
CA GLY A 371 6.41 24.89 -10.60
C GLY A 371 5.29 23.99 -10.08
N ALA A 372 4.05 24.40 -10.32
CA ALA A 372 2.91 23.50 -10.18
C ALA A 372 3.07 22.37 -11.22
N GLY A 373 3.11 21.12 -10.75
CA GLY A 373 3.21 19.94 -11.61
C GLY A 373 3.43 18.67 -10.81
N ASN A 374 2.36 17.90 -10.63
CA ASN A 374 2.30 16.46 -10.36
C ASN A 374 3.54 15.77 -9.74
N ASN A 375 3.46 15.43 -8.45
CA ASN A 375 4.20 14.27 -7.92
C ASN A 375 3.40 12.98 -8.21
N GLN A 376 3.16 12.72 -9.50
CA GLN A 376 3.04 11.37 -10.01
C GLN A 376 4.42 11.06 -10.59
N VAL A 377 4.95 9.86 -10.33
CA VAL A 377 5.99 9.30 -11.20
C VAL A 377 5.51 9.55 -12.62
N ALA A 378 6.21 10.37 -13.40
CA ALA A 378 5.84 10.63 -14.77
C ALA A 378 5.91 9.27 -15.48
N THR A 379 4.75 8.62 -15.66
CA THR A 379 4.70 7.37 -16.41
C THR A 379 5.22 7.69 -17.80
N SER A 380 6.17 6.89 -18.26
CA SER A 380 6.72 7.14 -19.58
C SER A 380 5.59 7.02 -20.60
N LYS A 381 5.66 7.78 -21.69
CA LYS A 381 4.70 7.69 -22.79
C LYS A 381 4.52 6.25 -23.28
N ALA A 382 5.60 5.45 -23.25
CA ALA A 382 5.57 4.03 -23.58
C ALA A 382 4.67 3.23 -22.64
N ALA A 383 4.84 3.39 -21.32
CA ALA A 383 4.02 2.69 -20.32
C ALA A 383 2.54 3.05 -20.45
N LEU A 384 2.22 4.33 -20.70
CA LEU A 384 0.84 4.77 -20.88
C LEU A 384 0.20 4.14 -22.13
N GLU A 385 0.87 4.18 -23.28
CA GLU A 385 0.32 3.58 -24.51
C GLU A 385 0.24 2.05 -24.42
N ALA A 386 1.22 1.39 -23.78
CA ALA A 386 1.16 -0.05 -23.51
C ALA A 386 -0.02 -0.42 -22.60
N THR A 387 -0.31 0.42 -21.60
CA THR A 387 -1.48 0.26 -20.73
C THR A 387 -2.79 0.41 -21.51
N LYS A 388 -2.88 1.40 -22.42
CA LYS A 388 -4.05 1.57 -23.30
C LYS A 388 -4.25 0.37 -24.22
N MET A 389 -3.18 -0.17 -24.81
CA MET A 389 -3.26 -1.38 -25.64
C MET A 389 -3.69 -2.59 -24.81
N THR A 390 -3.12 -2.76 -23.61
CA THR A 390 -3.51 -3.84 -22.69
C THR A 390 -5.01 -3.74 -22.34
N ALA A 391 -5.48 -2.54 -21.98
CA ALA A 391 -6.89 -2.31 -21.69
C ALA A 391 -7.78 -2.61 -22.90
N SER A 392 -7.41 -2.14 -24.09
CA SER A 392 -8.17 -2.36 -25.33
C SER A 392 -8.25 -3.85 -25.69
N PHE A 393 -7.14 -4.57 -25.59
CA PHE A 393 -7.09 -6.02 -25.80
C PHE A 393 -8.00 -6.77 -24.82
N LEU A 394 -7.90 -6.44 -23.52
CA LEU A 394 -8.73 -7.05 -22.48
C LEU A 394 -10.21 -6.76 -22.74
N VAL A 395 -10.59 -5.52 -23.07
CA VAL A 395 -12.00 -5.19 -23.39
C VAL A 395 -12.49 -5.93 -24.62
N GLY A 396 -11.67 -6.09 -25.66
CA GLY A 396 -12.00 -6.91 -26.82
C GLY A 396 -12.32 -8.37 -26.42
N LYS A 397 -11.50 -8.96 -25.55
CA LYS A 397 -11.74 -10.31 -25.02
C LYS A 397 -12.94 -10.38 -24.06
N LEU A 398 -13.22 -9.32 -23.31
CA LEU A 398 -14.43 -9.22 -22.48
C LEU A 398 -15.70 -9.23 -23.34
N ALA A 399 -15.64 -8.57 -24.50
CA ALA A 399 -16.77 -8.46 -25.42
C ALA A 399 -17.07 -9.75 -26.19
N THR A 400 -16.04 -10.49 -26.63
CA THR A 400 -16.20 -11.64 -27.53
C THR A 400 -15.87 -12.99 -26.90
N GLY A 401 -15.32 -13.02 -25.69
CA GLY A 401 -14.85 -14.24 -25.03
C GLY A 401 -15.97 -15.13 -24.48
N SER A 402 -15.65 -16.40 -24.22
CA SER A 402 -16.51 -17.31 -23.45
C SER A 402 -16.69 -16.83 -21.99
N PRO A 403 -17.66 -17.34 -21.23
CA PRO A 403 -17.83 -16.98 -19.82
C PRO A 403 -16.56 -17.17 -18.97
N GLU A 404 -15.80 -18.22 -19.22
CA GLU A 404 -14.51 -18.49 -18.57
C GLU A 404 -13.47 -17.41 -18.90
N VAL A 405 -13.39 -17.01 -20.17
CA VAL A 405 -12.52 -15.91 -20.62
C VAL A 405 -12.96 -14.60 -19.99
N GLN A 406 -14.25 -14.29 -19.99
CA GLN A 406 -14.79 -13.08 -19.37
C GLN A 406 -14.49 -12.99 -17.87
N LYS A 407 -14.60 -14.11 -17.14
CA LYS A 407 -14.24 -14.20 -15.72
C LYS A 407 -12.79 -13.80 -15.48
N GLN A 408 -11.87 -14.34 -16.28
CA GLN A 408 -10.45 -14.08 -16.13
C GLN A 408 -10.08 -12.66 -16.59
N VAL A 409 -10.69 -12.17 -17.68
CA VAL A 409 -10.49 -10.79 -18.14
C VAL A 409 -11.01 -9.78 -17.11
N ALA A 410 -12.16 -10.03 -16.47
CA ALA A 410 -12.65 -9.20 -15.37
C ALA A 410 -11.69 -9.19 -14.18
N TYR A 411 -11.01 -10.31 -13.90
CA TYR A 411 -9.95 -10.39 -12.89
C TYR A 411 -8.74 -9.53 -13.26
N GLU A 412 -8.24 -9.62 -14.49
CA GLU A 412 -7.11 -8.81 -14.94
C GLU A 412 -7.44 -7.31 -14.97
N LEU A 413 -8.65 -6.92 -15.38
CA LEU A 413 -9.11 -5.53 -15.31
C LEU A 413 -9.22 -5.04 -13.85
N ARG A 414 -9.67 -5.88 -12.92
CA ARG A 414 -9.68 -5.59 -11.48
C ARG A 414 -8.27 -5.29 -10.97
N LEU A 415 -7.28 -6.11 -11.35
CA LEU A 415 -5.88 -5.90 -10.97
C LEU A 415 -5.30 -4.63 -11.60
N LEU A 416 -5.52 -4.42 -12.90
CA LEU A 416 -5.01 -3.25 -13.61
C LEU A 416 -5.58 -1.95 -13.05
N ALA A 417 -6.87 -1.91 -12.70
CA ALA A 417 -7.53 -0.76 -12.08
C ALA A 417 -7.08 -0.48 -10.64
N LYS A 418 -6.51 -1.47 -9.95
CA LYS A 418 -5.92 -1.29 -8.61
C LYS A 418 -4.66 -0.41 -8.68
N CYS A 419 -3.90 -0.51 -9.76
CA CYS A 419 -2.61 0.15 -9.96
C CYS A 419 -2.76 1.54 -10.58
N GLY A 420 -2.82 2.61 -9.77
CA GLY A 420 -2.71 3.99 -10.25
C GLY A 420 -3.97 4.58 -10.93
N THR A 421 -3.99 5.91 -11.08
CA THR A 421 -5.14 6.65 -11.66
C THR A 421 -5.19 6.56 -13.18
N GLU A 422 -4.04 6.51 -13.84
CA GLU A 422 -3.93 6.44 -15.30
C GLU A 422 -4.46 5.12 -15.86
N ASN A 423 -4.20 3.99 -15.18
CA ASN A 423 -4.78 2.71 -15.59
C ASN A 423 -6.30 2.74 -15.54
N ARG A 424 -6.88 3.36 -14.50
CA ARG A 424 -8.34 3.52 -14.37
C ARG A 424 -8.90 4.35 -15.52
N MET A 425 -8.20 5.41 -15.93
CA MET A 425 -8.56 6.21 -17.10
C MET A 425 -8.51 5.37 -18.38
N CYS A 426 -7.39 4.68 -18.65
CA CYS A 426 -7.21 3.86 -19.84
C CYS A 426 -8.25 2.74 -19.97
N ILE A 427 -8.59 2.07 -18.86
CA ILE A 427 -9.63 1.02 -18.83
C ILE A 427 -11.01 1.59 -19.19
N ALA A 428 -11.34 2.77 -18.65
CA ALA A 428 -12.62 3.41 -18.94
C ALA A 428 -12.68 3.90 -20.39
N GLU A 429 -11.61 4.54 -20.89
CA GLU A 429 -11.48 4.98 -22.29
C GLU A 429 -11.55 3.82 -23.29
N ALA A 430 -11.02 2.65 -22.92
CA ALA A 430 -11.13 1.43 -23.71
C ALA A 430 -12.56 0.85 -23.77
N GLY A 431 -13.52 1.40 -23.02
CA GLY A 431 -14.92 0.97 -23.06
C GLY A 431 -15.23 -0.25 -22.18
N ALA A 432 -14.46 -0.51 -21.12
CA ALA A 432 -14.68 -1.67 -20.25
C ALA A 432 -15.99 -1.62 -19.45
N ILE A 433 -16.44 -0.42 -19.08
CA ILE A 433 -17.51 -0.22 -18.08
C ILE A 433 -18.83 -0.93 -18.46
N PRO A 434 -19.40 -0.79 -19.68
CA PRO A 434 -20.65 -1.45 -20.02
C PRO A 434 -20.60 -2.98 -19.94
N TYR A 435 -19.46 -3.58 -20.31
CA TYR A 435 -19.27 -5.02 -20.21
C TYR A 435 -19.15 -5.48 -18.75
N LEU A 436 -18.40 -4.74 -17.92
CA LEU A 436 -18.33 -5.01 -16.48
C LEU A 436 -19.71 -4.90 -15.80
N VAL A 437 -20.52 -3.92 -16.19
CA VAL A 437 -21.91 -3.77 -15.71
C VAL A 437 -22.75 -4.99 -16.08
N THR A 438 -22.62 -5.51 -17.31
CA THR A 438 -23.32 -6.72 -17.75
C THR A 438 -22.93 -7.94 -16.92
N LEU A 439 -21.65 -8.07 -16.55
CA LEU A 439 -21.15 -9.18 -15.73
C LEU A 439 -21.63 -9.15 -14.28
N LEU A 440 -22.18 -8.04 -13.77
CA LEU A 440 -22.77 -8.00 -12.43
C LEU A 440 -23.97 -8.95 -12.28
N SER A 441 -24.66 -9.26 -13.37
CA SER A 441 -25.78 -10.23 -13.37
C SER A 441 -25.32 -11.69 -13.50
N SER A 442 -24.02 -11.96 -13.58
CA SER A 442 -23.48 -13.32 -13.68
C SER A 442 -23.84 -14.16 -12.46
N LYS A 443 -24.13 -15.45 -12.70
CA LYS A 443 -24.39 -16.44 -11.64
C LYS A 443 -23.10 -17.06 -11.08
N ASP A 444 -21.97 -16.87 -11.76
CA ASP A 444 -20.67 -17.29 -11.25
C ASP A 444 -20.18 -16.30 -10.18
N PRO A 445 -19.98 -16.73 -8.92
CA PRO A 445 -19.61 -15.83 -7.83
C PRO A 445 -18.32 -15.06 -8.10
N LYS A 446 -17.33 -15.69 -8.73
CA LYS A 446 -16.04 -15.07 -8.99
C LYS A 446 -16.10 -14.02 -10.10
N THR A 447 -16.88 -14.28 -11.15
CA THR A 447 -17.14 -13.31 -12.21
C THR A 447 -17.83 -12.06 -11.65
N GLN A 448 -18.90 -12.24 -10.86
CA GLN A 448 -19.64 -11.12 -10.26
C GLN A 448 -18.73 -10.32 -9.29
N GLU A 449 -17.97 -11.00 -8.43
CA GLU A 449 -17.02 -10.38 -7.50
C GLU A 449 -15.94 -9.57 -8.23
N ASN A 450 -15.36 -10.14 -9.30
CA ASN A 450 -14.34 -9.45 -10.09
C ASN A 450 -14.92 -8.22 -10.80
N ALA A 451 -16.13 -8.34 -11.38
CA ALA A 451 -16.79 -7.24 -12.05
C ALA A 451 -17.11 -6.07 -11.11
N VAL A 452 -17.71 -6.34 -9.95
CA VAL A 452 -18.04 -5.29 -8.97
C VAL A 452 -16.79 -4.66 -8.36
N THR A 453 -15.73 -5.45 -8.14
CA THR A 453 -14.47 -4.91 -7.61
C THR A 453 -13.72 -4.07 -8.66
N ALA A 454 -13.78 -4.45 -9.93
CA ALA A 454 -13.24 -3.62 -11.02
C ALA A 454 -13.99 -2.28 -11.09
N LEU A 455 -15.32 -2.28 -11.03
CA LEU A 455 -16.13 -1.07 -11.01
C LEU A 455 -15.85 -0.20 -9.77
N LEU A 456 -15.68 -0.81 -8.59
CA LEU A 456 -15.22 -0.12 -7.39
C LEU A 456 -13.92 0.62 -7.66
N ASN A 457 -12.88 -0.09 -8.14
CA ASN A 457 -11.56 0.48 -8.40
C ASN A 457 -11.64 1.62 -9.43
N LEU A 458 -12.41 1.44 -10.51
CA LEU A 458 -12.64 2.46 -11.52
C LEU A 458 -13.36 3.69 -10.96
N SER A 459 -14.33 3.50 -10.06
CA SER A 459 -15.11 4.58 -9.47
C SER A 459 -14.27 5.52 -8.60
N ILE A 460 -13.11 5.08 -8.09
CA ILE A 460 -12.21 5.90 -7.27
C ILE A 460 -11.70 7.11 -8.06
N TYR A 461 -11.59 6.99 -9.39
CA TYR A 461 -11.22 8.12 -10.25
C TYR A 461 -12.46 8.92 -10.65
N ASP A 462 -12.50 10.22 -10.31
CA ASP A 462 -13.70 11.07 -10.49
C ASP A 462 -14.21 11.14 -11.92
N ASN A 463 -13.31 11.21 -12.92
CA ASN A 463 -13.71 11.29 -14.33
C ASN A 463 -14.38 10.01 -14.84
N ASN A 464 -14.23 8.88 -14.16
CA ASN A 464 -14.90 7.63 -14.52
C ASN A 464 -16.32 7.55 -13.94
N LYS A 465 -16.65 8.32 -12.90
CA LYS A 465 -17.97 8.24 -12.25
C LYS A 465 -19.13 8.55 -13.22
N PRO A 466 -19.06 9.59 -14.09
CA PRO A 466 -20.10 9.82 -15.10
C PRO A 466 -20.28 8.63 -16.05
N LEU A 467 -19.18 8.03 -16.52
CA LEU A 467 -19.21 6.88 -17.42
C LEU A 467 -19.88 5.65 -16.78
N ILE A 468 -19.65 5.42 -15.48
CA ILE A 468 -20.32 4.36 -14.71
C ILE A 468 -21.83 4.60 -14.62
N ILE A 469 -22.24 5.85 -14.38
CA ILE A 469 -23.67 6.22 -14.28
C ILE A 469 -24.36 6.12 -15.64
N GLU A 470 -23.72 6.61 -16.71
CA GLU A 470 -24.22 6.57 -18.08
C GLU A 470 -24.34 5.14 -18.61
N ALA A 471 -23.48 4.22 -18.17
CA ALA A 471 -23.58 2.79 -18.45
C ALA A 471 -24.73 2.08 -17.73
N GLY A 472 -25.55 2.80 -16.93
CA GLY A 472 -26.69 2.22 -16.23
C GLY A 472 -26.32 1.33 -15.04
N ALA A 473 -25.14 1.53 -14.44
CA ALA A 473 -24.61 0.61 -13.43
C ALA A 473 -25.37 0.58 -12.08
N LEU A 474 -26.18 1.60 -11.77
CA LEU A 474 -26.76 1.75 -10.43
C LEU A 474 -27.66 0.58 -10.03
N ASP A 475 -28.61 0.18 -10.88
CA ASP A 475 -29.52 -0.92 -10.57
C ASP A 475 -28.79 -2.27 -10.46
N PRO A 476 -27.89 -2.64 -11.41
CA PRO A 476 -27.05 -3.83 -11.25
C PRO A 476 -26.16 -3.83 -9.99
N ILE A 477 -25.58 -2.69 -9.60
CA ILE A 477 -24.79 -2.59 -8.35
C ILE A 477 -25.68 -2.81 -7.13
N ILE A 478 -26.90 -2.26 -7.12
CA ILE A 478 -27.86 -2.44 -6.02
C ILE A 478 -28.37 -3.89 -5.95
N ASP A 479 -28.52 -4.55 -7.09
CA ASP A 479 -28.84 -5.98 -7.15
C ASP A 479 -27.72 -6.83 -6.55
N VAL A 480 -26.45 -6.51 -6.86
CA VAL A 480 -25.29 -7.18 -6.24
C VAL A 480 -25.22 -6.90 -4.73
N LEU A 481 -25.52 -5.69 -4.28
CA LEU A 481 -25.59 -5.38 -2.85
C LEU A 481 -26.65 -6.22 -2.12
N SER A 482 -27.80 -6.41 -2.77
CA SER A 482 -28.97 -7.10 -2.21
C SER A 482 -28.82 -8.62 -2.24
N PHE A 483 -28.35 -9.16 -3.36
CA PHE A 483 -28.41 -10.58 -3.71
C PHE A 483 -27.08 -11.15 -4.22
N GLY A 484 -25.97 -10.43 -3.99
CA GLY A 484 -24.64 -10.85 -4.42
C GLY A 484 -24.27 -12.23 -3.90
N ALA A 485 -23.58 -13.01 -4.73
CA ALA A 485 -23.24 -14.41 -4.47
C ALA A 485 -22.24 -14.61 -3.31
N SER A 486 -21.51 -13.56 -2.94
CA SER A 486 -20.58 -13.56 -1.81
C SER A 486 -20.73 -12.29 -0.97
N MET A 487 -20.36 -12.38 0.31
CA MET A 487 -20.30 -11.19 1.16
C MET A 487 -19.31 -10.16 0.60
N GLU A 488 -18.15 -10.59 0.08
CA GLU A 488 -17.19 -9.68 -0.56
C GLU A 488 -17.81 -8.90 -1.73
N ALA A 489 -18.62 -9.54 -2.58
CA ALA A 489 -19.30 -8.84 -3.68
C ALA A 489 -20.29 -7.78 -3.17
N ARG A 490 -21.07 -8.10 -2.12
CA ARG A 490 -22.01 -7.18 -1.49
C ARG A 490 -21.30 -5.97 -0.85
N GLU A 491 -20.17 -6.22 -0.19
CA GLU A 491 -19.34 -5.17 0.42
C GLU A 491 -18.71 -4.27 -0.65
N ASN A 492 -18.16 -4.84 -1.72
CA ASN A 492 -17.65 -4.07 -2.85
C ASN A 492 -18.75 -3.23 -3.53
N ALA A 493 -19.98 -3.75 -3.62
CA ALA A 493 -21.12 -2.99 -4.14
C ALA A 493 -21.45 -1.78 -3.25
N ALA A 494 -21.49 -1.96 -1.92
CA ALA A 494 -21.68 -0.85 -0.97
C ALA A 494 -20.56 0.19 -1.08
N ALA A 495 -19.29 -0.24 -1.16
CA ALA A 495 -18.15 0.65 -1.35
C ALA A 495 -18.23 1.41 -2.68
N THR A 496 -18.76 0.78 -3.73
CA THR A 496 -18.96 1.43 -5.03
C THR A 496 -20.04 2.52 -4.93
N LEU A 497 -21.17 2.22 -4.28
CA LEU A 497 -22.21 3.23 -4.02
C LEU A 497 -21.70 4.36 -3.13
N PHE A 498 -20.90 4.07 -2.11
CA PHE A 498 -20.24 5.07 -1.29
C PHE A 498 -19.38 6.02 -2.15
N SER A 499 -18.51 5.46 -3.01
CA SER A 499 -17.66 6.24 -3.94
C SER A 499 -18.48 7.13 -4.88
N LEU A 500 -19.55 6.60 -5.49
CA LEU A 500 -20.41 7.36 -6.40
C LEU A 500 -21.23 8.44 -5.66
N SER A 501 -21.68 8.16 -4.44
CA SER A 501 -22.54 9.05 -3.64
C SER A 501 -21.86 10.34 -3.17
N VAL A 502 -20.55 10.50 -3.36
CA VAL A 502 -19.87 11.78 -3.10
C VAL A 502 -20.43 12.89 -3.99
N VAL A 503 -20.83 12.55 -5.23
CA VAL A 503 -21.41 13.48 -6.19
C VAL A 503 -22.90 13.75 -5.87
N ASP A 504 -23.28 15.02 -5.77
CA ASP A 504 -24.63 15.45 -5.35
C ASP A 504 -25.75 14.94 -6.26
N GLY A 505 -25.53 14.87 -7.57
CA GLY A 505 -26.53 14.29 -8.49
C GLY A 505 -26.74 12.79 -8.25
N TYR A 506 -25.66 12.06 -7.95
CA TYR A 506 -25.70 10.61 -7.84
C TYR A 506 -26.29 10.14 -6.51
N LYS A 507 -26.06 10.85 -5.39
CA LYS A 507 -26.73 10.53 -4.10
C LYS A 507 -28.25 10.64 -4.17
N ILE A 508 -28.78 11.57 -4.98
CA ILE A 508 -30.22 11.68 -5.24
C ILE A 508 -30.68 10.51 -6.10
N ALA A 509 -29.95 10.18 -7.17
CA ALA A 509 -30.29 9.07 -8.06
C ALA A 509 -30.25 7.71 -7.35
N ILE A 510 -29.27 7.48 -6.47
CA ILE A 510 -29.16 6.27 -5.65
C ILE A 510 -30.31 6.21 -4.64
N GLY A 511 -30.55 7.29 -3.89
CA GLY A 511 -31.59 7.32 -2.85
C GLY A 511 -33.03 7.17 -3.38
N ARG A 512 -33.29 7.55 -4.63
CA ARG A 512 -34.60 7.34 -5.30
C ARG A 512 -34.89 5.88 -5.63
N ARG A 513 -33.89 5.00 -5.61
CA ARG A 513 -34.09 3.57 -5.91
C ARG A 513 -34.57 2.85 -4.66
N PRO A 514 -35.75 2.20 -4.71
CA PRO A 514 -36.41 1.68 -3.52
C PRO A 514 -35.59 0.59 -2.81
N ALA A 515 -34.77 -0.17 -3.55
CA ALA A 515 -33.93 -1.23 -2.99
C ALA A 515 -32.60 -0.73 -2.39
N ALA A 516 -32.12 0.47 -2.75
CA ALA A 516 -30.77 0.91 -2.40
C ALA A 516 -30.55 1.04 -0.89
N ILE A 517 -31.43 1.80 -0.22
CA ILE A 517 -31.33 2.06 1.22
C ILE A 517 -31.61 0.79 2.04
N PRO A 518 -32.69 0.02 1.77
CA PRO A 518 -32.92 -1.27 2.46
C PRO A 518 -31.75 -2.24 2.33
N ALA A 519 -31.12 -2.33 1.16
CA ALA A 519 -29.99 -3.22 0.95
C ALA A 519 -28.73 -2.79 1.73
N LEU A 520 -28.47 -1.47 1.81
CA LEU A 520 -27.41 -0.93 2.67
C LEU A 520 -27.70 -1.18 4.15
N VAL A 521 -28.95 -1.04 4.58
CA VAL A 521 -29.36 -1.33 5.97
C VAL A 521 -29.24 -2.82 6.30
N ALA A 522 -29.54 -3.71 5.35
CA ALA A 522 -29.28 -5.14 5.50
C ALA A 522 -27.78 -5.44 5.63
N LEU A 523 -26.93 -4.82 4.81
CA LEU A 523 -25.47 -4.97 4.93
C LEU A 523 -24.92 -4.38 6.24
N LEU A 524 -25.52 -3.31 6.75
CA LEU A 524 -25.16 -2.75 8.06
C LEU A 524 -25.44 -3.74 9.21
N ARG A 525 -26.43 -4.62 9.07
CA ARG A 525 -26.77 -5.67 10.02
C ARG A 525 -25.87 -6.90 9.86
N ASP A 526 -25.75 -7.40 8.64
CA ASP A 526 -25.19 -8.73 8.34
C ASP A 526 -23.75 -8.70 7.82
N GLY A 527 -23.22 -7.52 7.51
CA GLY A 527 -21.89 -7.34 6.92
C GLY A 527 -20.75 -7.68 7.88
N THR A 528 -19.54 -7.88 7.33
CA THR A 528 -18.38 -8.13 8.19
C THR A 528 -18.08 -6.91 9.08
N PRO A 529 -17.66 -7.09 10.35
CA PRO A 529 -17.45 -5.98 11.28
C PRO A 529 -16.38 -4.98 10.82
N ARG A 530 -15.34 -5.49 10.13
CA ARG A 530 -14.19 -4.66 9.72
C ARG A 530 -14.44 -3.85 8.45
N ARG A 531 -15.26 -4.36 7.53
CA ARG A 531 -15.44 -3.80 6.19
C ARG A 531 -16.90 -3.58 5.85
N GLY A 532 -17.71 -4.63 5.77
CA GLY A 532 -19.06 -4.54 5.24
C GLY A 532 -19.97 -3.58 5.98
N LYS A 533 -19.98 -3.63 7.31
CA LYS A 533 -20.80 -2.69 8.10
C LYS A 533 -20.30 -1.24 7.95
N LYS A 534 -18.99 -1.02 7.81
CA LYS A 534 -18.39 0.32 7.62
C LYS A 534 -18.68 0.91 6.24
N ASP A 535 -18.58 0.09 5.20
CA ASP A 535 -18.89 0.49 3.82
C ASP A 535 -20.38 0.87 3.73
N ALA A 536 -21.26 0.08 4.35
CA ALA A 536 -22.68 0.37 4.46
C ALA A 536 -22.97 1.69 5.22
N ALA A 537 -22.37 1.88 6.40
CA ALA A 537 -22.54 3.10 7.19
C ALA A 537 -22.04 4.34 6.43
N SER A 538 -20.90 4.24 5.74
CA SER A 538 -20.31 5.33 4.95
C SER A 538 -21.18 5.70 3.75
N ALA A 539 -21.73 4.71 3.04
CA ALA A 539 -22.70 4.95 1.98
C ALA A 539 -23.96 5.63 2.52
N LEU A 540 -24.55 5.12 3.61
CA LEU A 540 -25.73 5.71 4.25
C LEU A 540 -25.47 7.14 4.74
N PHE A 541 -24.27 7.42 5.26
CA PHE A 541 -23.86 8.77 5.65
C PHE A 541 -23.93 9.74 4.46
N ASN A 542 -23.27 9.40 3.33
CA ASN A 542 -23.28 10.24 2.14
C ASN A 542 -24.69 10.44 1.57
N LEU A 543 -25.52 9.39 1.58
CA LEU A 543 -26.92 9.48 1.15
C LEU A 543 -27.75 10.37 2.07
N ALA A 544 -27.54 10.30 3.40
CA ALA A 544 -28.26 11.07 4.41
C ALA A 544 -27.90 12.56 4.42
N VAL A 545 -26.79 12.97 3.78
CA VAL A 545 -26.48 14.39 3.56
C VAL A 545 -27.61 15.06 2.76
N TYR A 546 -28.20 14.35 1.79
CA TYR A 546 -29.38 14.82 1.09
C TYR A 546 -30.63 14.58 1.95
N HIS A 547 -31.33 15.67 2.30
CA HIS A 547 -32.50 15.62 3.18
C HIS A 547 -33.61 14.67 2.69
N GLY A 548 -33.83 14.57 1.37
CA GLY A 548 -34.89 13.72 0.80
C GLY A 548 -34.67 12.21 1.01
N ASN A 549 -33.46 11.79 1.38
CA ASN A 549 -33.16 10.37 1.65
C ASN A 549 -33.35 10.00 3.14
N LYS A 550 -33.44 10.98 4.04
CA LYS A 550 -33.44 10.73 5.50
C LYS A 550 -34.66 9.92 5.95
N SER A 551 -35.84 10.22 5.43
CA SER A 551 -37.07 9.47 5.76
C SER A 551 -36.93 8.01 5.35
N ALA A 552 -36.49 7.73 4.13
CA ALA A 552 -36.28 6.37 3.63
C ALA A 552 -35.25 5.58 4.47
N ILE A 553 -34.18 6.23 4.94
CA ILE A 553 -33.21 5.62 5.86
C ILE A 553 -33.87 5.23 7.18
N VAL A 554 -34.69 6.10 7.75
CA VAL A 554 -35.40 5.85 9.00
C VAL A 554 -36.45 4.73 8.82
N GLU A 555 -37.27 4.81 7.78
CA GLU A 555 -38.32 3.83 7.45
C GLU A 555 -37.77 2.43 7.17
N SER A 556 -36.54 2.34 6.65
CA SER A 556 -35.84 1.06 6.46
C SER A 556 -35.35 0.40 7.75
N GLY A 557 -35.59 1.02 8.92
CA GLY A 557 -35.20 0.48 10.22
C GLY A 557 -33.72 0.68 10.56
N ALA A 558 -33.02 1.60 9.89
CA ALA A 558 -31.59 1.84 10.10
C ALA A 558 -31.28 2.27 11.54
N VAL A 559 -32.15 3.07 12.16
CA VAL A 559 -31.90 3.67 13.48
C VAL A 559 -31.66 2.61 14.56
N THR A 560 -32.50 1.57 14.63
CA THR A 560 -32.35 0.50 15.63
C THR A 560 -31.02 -0.23 15.48
N ILE A 561 -30.60 -0.52 14.24
CA ILE A 561 -29.31 -1.17 13.95
C ILE A 561 -28.15 -0.23 14.32
N LEU A 562 -28.21 1.04 13.92
CA LEU A 562 -27.17 2.01 14.23
C LEU A 562 -26.98 2.18 15.75
N VAL A 563 -28.08 2.19 16.51
CA VAL A 563 -28.03 2.26 17.99
C VAL A 563 -27.44 0.99 18.59
N SER A 564 -27.75 -0.19 18.07
CA SER A 564 -27.13 -1.43 18.55
C SER A 564 -25.62 -1.48 18.27
N LEU A 565 -25.18 -0.97 17.12
CA LEU A 565 -23.76 -0.90 16.74
C LEU A 565 -22.93 0.03 17.65
N LEU A 566 -23.55 1.00 18.33
CA LEU A 566 -22.86 1.80 19.36
C LEU A 566 -22.52 0.99 20.62
N GLY A 567 -23.16 -0.16 20.77
CA GLY A 567 -22.92 -1.15 21.82
C GLY A 567 -21.69 -2.02 21.57
N GLU A 568 -21.34 -2.25 20.30
CA GLU A 568 -20.30 -3.19 19.86
C GLU A 568 -18.90 -2.57 20.07
N GLU A 569 -18.03 -3.28 20.81
CA GLU A 569 -16.63 -2.86 21.00
C GLU A 569 -15.74 -3.32 19.84
N GLU A 570 -16.14 -4.37 19.12
CA GLU A 570 -15.40 -4.91 17.98
C GLU A 570 -15.65 -4.11 16.70
N GLY A 571 -14.59 -3.88 15.91
CA GLY A 571 -14.70 -3.31 14.56
C GLY A 571 -14.62 -1.78 14.47
N GLY A 572 -14.77 -1.03 15.58
CA GLY A 572 -14.60 0.43 15.58
C GLY A 572 -15.63 1.18 14.72
N ILE A 573 -16.85 0.63 14.59
CA ILE A 573 -17.94 1.18 13.77
C ILE A 573 -18.79 2.23 14.50
N ALA A 574 -18.66 2.33 15.82
CA ALA A 574 -19.49 3.21 16.64
C ALA A 574 -19.45 4.68 16.18
N ASP A 575 -18.29 5.16 15.72
CA ASP A 575 -18.15 6.53 15.21
C ASP A 575 -18.89 6.73 13.88
N ASP A 576 -18.81 5.77 12.96
CA ASP A 576 -19.51 5.79 11.68
C ASP A 576 -21.03 5.74 11.89
N ALA A 577 -21.47 4.86 12.79
CA ALA A 577 -22.88 4.76 13.16
C ALA A 577 -23.40 6.06 13.81
N LEU A 578 -22.61 6.69 14.68
CA LEU A 578 -22.94 8.00 15.26
C LEU A 578 -23.03 9.12 14.22
N MET A 579 -22.21 9.10 13.18
CA MET A 579 -22.28 10.08 12.10
C MET A 579 -23.60 9.99 11.34
N VAL A 580 -24.06 8.77 11.02
CA VAL A 580 -25.36 8.56 10.37
C VAL A 580 -26.51 9.00 11.30
N LEU A 581 -26.47 8.60 12.58
CA LEU A 581 -27.46 9.01 13.58
C LEU A 581 -27.56 10.54 13.72
N ALA A 582 -26.42 11.24 13.71
CA ALA A 582 -26.39 12.70 13.76
C ALA A 582 -27.04 13.37 12.54
N LEU A 583 -26.94 12.77 11.35
CA LEU A 583 -27.59 13.28 10.14
C LEU A 583 -29.11 13.06 10.15
N VAL A 584 -29.56 11.86 10.51
CA VAL A 584 -31.00 11.53 10.56
C VAL A 584 -31.71 12.23 11.73
N ALA A 585 -31.01 12.54 12.82
CA ALA A 585 -31.51 13.42 13.89
C ALA A 585 -31.82 14.85 13.43
N GLY A 586 -31.43 15.22 12.20
CA GLY A 586 -31.86 16.45 11.53
C GLY A 586 -33.25 16.38 10.87
N SER A 587 -34.00 15.29 11.07
CA SER A 587 -35.39 15.09 10.59
C SER A 587 -36.31 14.74 11.75
N THR A 588 -37.60 15.05 11.61
CA THR A 588 -38.62 14.74 12.63
C THR A 588 -38.79 13.24 12.83
N GLU A 589 -38.81 12.48 11.75
CA GLU A 589 -38.93 11.03 11.71
C GLU A 589 -37.73 10.38 12.40
N GLY A 590 -36.52 10.84 12.07
CA GLY A 590 -35.29 10.33 12.68
C GLY A 590 -35.20 10.62 14.17
N LEU A 591 -35.63 11.80 14.63
CA LEU A 591 -35.67 12.11 16.06
C LEU A 591 -36.63 11.21 16.83
N THR A 592 -37.82 10.96 16.29
CA THR A 592 -38.81 10.05 16.89
C THR A 592 -38.24 8.63 16.96
N ALA A 593 -37.68 8.12 15.87
CA ALA A 593 -37.09 6.79 15.84
C ALA A 593 -35.91 6.63 16.81
N ILE A 594 -35.05 7.65 16.95
CA ILE A 594 -33.92 7.62 17.89
C ILE A 594 -34.42 7.62 19.34
N ALA A 595 -35.46 8.40 19.63
CA ALA A 595 -36.08 8.43 20.96
C ALA A 595 -36.68 7.07 21.34
N GLU A 596 -37.34 6.40 20.40
CA GLU A 596 -37.96 5.07 20.59
C GLU A 596 -36.92 3.95 20.70
N ALA A 597 -35.76 4.09 20.04
CA ALA A 597 -34.68 3.10 20.05
C ALA A 597 -33.87 3.04 21.37
N SER A 598 -34.33 3.69 22.45
CA SER A 598 -33.65 3.72 23.75
C SER A 598 -32.17 4.17 23.67
N ALA A 599 -31.86 5.09 22.75
CA ALA A 599 -30.50 5.50 22.46
C ALA A 599 -29.83 6.34 23.57
N ILE A 600 -30.62 6.98 24.46
CA ILE A 600 -30.13 7.98 25.43
C ILE A 600 -29.01 7.45 26.34
N PRO A 601 -29.13 6.30 27.04
CA PRO A 601 -28.08 5.81 27.91
C PRO A 601 -26.78 5.49 27.14
N ILE A 602 -26.91 4.96 25.93
CA ILE A 602 -25.78 4.60 25.08
C ILE A 602 -25.07 5.88 24.58
N LEU A 603 -25.81 6.89 24.14
CA LEU A 603 -25.27 8.18 23.75
C LEU A 603 -24.54 8.87 24.90
N VAL A 604 -25.08 8.83 26.13
CA VAL A 604 -24.40 9.35 27.33
C VAL A 604 -23.13 8.56 27.64
N ARG A 605 -23.13 7.24 27.48
CA ARG A 605 -21.91 6.42 27.57
C ARG A 605 -20.87 6.88 26.55
N MET A 606 -21.27 7.13 25.30
CA MET A 606 -20.37 7.56 24.24
C MET A 606 -19.72 8.93 24.48
N LEU A 607 -20.33 9.81 25.28
CA LEU A 607 -19.69 11.06 25.72
C LEU A 607 -18.42 10.81 26.56
N ARG A 608 -18.32 9.66 27.22
CA ARG A 608 -17.20 9.28 28.10
C ARG A 608 -16.16 8.44 27.37
N VAL A 609 -16.61 7.39 26.69
CA VAL A 609 -15.71 6.37 26.12
C VAL A 609 -15.41 6.56 24.63
N GLY A 610 -16.17 7.40 23.92
CA GLY A 610 -15.99 7.61 22.49
C GLY A 610 -14.71 8.36 22.13
N THR A 611 -14.34 8.32 20.85
CA THR A 611 -13.27 9.16 20.28
C THR A 611 -13.68 10.64 20.32
N PRO A 612 -12.77 11.60 20.10
CA PRO A 612 -13.14 13.01 19.99
C PRO A 612 -14.27 13.29 18.99
N LYS A 613 -14.28 12.59 17.84
CA LYS A 613 -15.33 12.68 16.82
C LYS A 613 -16.63 12.03 17.30
N GLY A 614 -16.55 10.82 17.86
CA GLY A 614 -17.70 10.11 18.44
C GLY A 614 -18.39 10.93 19.52
N ARG A 615 -17.64 11.52 20.45
CA ARG A 615 -18.18 12.41 21.50
C ARG A 615 -18.92 13.62 20.91
N GLU A 616 -18.37 14.22 19.85
CA GLU A 616 -18.97 15.38 19.19
C GLU A 616 -20.29 15.05 18.48
N ASN A 617 -20.39 13.86 17.90
CA ASN A 617 -21.60 13.37 17.24
C ASN A 617 -22.65 12.93 18.28
N ALA A 618 -22.23 12.21 19.32
CA ALA A 618 -23.11 11.81 20.42
C ALA A 618 -23.77 13.02 21.11
N ILE A 619 -23.00 14.08 21.40
CA ILE A 619 -23.58 15.32 21.97
C ILE A 619 -24.47 16.06 20.97
N ALA A 620 -24.21 15.93 19.66
CA ALA A 620 -25.08 16.51 18.64
C ALA A 620 -26.46 15.85 18.63
N VAL A 621 -26.51 14.52 18.68
CA VAL A 621 -27.73 13.74 18.73
C VAL A 621 -28.51 14.04 20.01
N LEU A 622 -27.86 14.00 21.18
CA LEU A 622 -28.50 14.34 22.47
C LEU A 622 -29.06 15.76 22.49
N LEU A 623 -28.33 16.73 21.94
CA LEU A 623 -28.80 18.11 21.86
C LEU A 623 -30.02 18.25 20.94
N ALA A 624 -30.04 17.55 19.81
CA ALA A 624 -31.18 17.55 18.89
C ALA A 624 -32.42 16.91 19.54
N LEU A 625 -32.24 15.77 20.21
CA LEU A 625 -33.27 15.08 20.99
C LEU A 625 -33.87 15.98 22.08
N CYS A 626 -33.05 16.63 22.91
CA CYS A 626 -33.57 17.48 23.99
C CYS A 626 -34.24 18.78 23.49
N ARG A 627 -33.77 19.33 22.35
CA ARG A 627 -34.39 20.51 21.75
C ARG A 627 -35.79 20.22 21.22
N ASN A 628 -35.98 19.07 20.58
CA ASN A 628 -37.19 18.76 19.83
C ASN A 628 -38.12 17.75 20.53
N GLY A 629 -37.61 16.96 21.47
CA GLY A 629 -38.33 15.86 22.15
C GLY A 629 -39.06 16.24 23.44
N GLY A 630 -39.12 17.53 23.78
CA GLY A 630 -39.86 18.03 24.95
C GLY A 630 -39.29 17.61 26.30
N GLU A 631 -40.12 17.67 27.34
CA GLU A 631 -39.73 17.41 28.73
C GLU A 631 -39.37 15.95 28.99
N ARG A 632 -40.13 14.99 28.42
CA ARG A 632 -39.90 13.55 28.59
C ARG A 632 -38.46 13.14 28.26
N ILE A 633 -37.94 13.62 27.14
CA ILE A 633 -36.57 13.31 26.70
C ILE A 633 -35.52 14.00 27.59
N VAL A 634 -35.78 15.23 28.03
CA VAL A 634 -34.91 15.94 28.96
C VAL A 634 -34.83 15.21 30.30
N SER A 635 -35.98 14.80 30.86
CA SER A 635 -36.05 13.99 32.07
C SER A 635 -35.32 12.66 31.90
N ALA A 636 -35.47 11.99 30.76
CA ALA A 636 -34.76 10.74 30.48
C ALA A 636 -33.23 10.93 30.45
N VAL A 637 -32.73 12.05 29.90
CA VAL A 637 -31.29 12.37 29.96
C VAL A 637 -30.84 12.65 31.40
N MET A 638 -31.63 13.38 32.19
CA MET A 638 -31.32 13.70 33.59
C MET A 638 -31.34 12.46 34.50
N GLN A 639 -32.18 11.47 34.22
CA GLN A 639 -32.22 10.19 34.93
C GLN A 639 -30.96 9.34 34.74
N VAL A 640 -30.16 9.61 33.70
CA VAL A 640 -28.86 8.95 33.54
C VAL A 640 -27.84 9.68 34.43
N ASN A 641 -27.53 9.11 35.60
CA ASN A 641 -26.64 9.68 36.63
C ASN A 641 -25.29 10.23 36.09
N THR A 642 -24.80 9.67 34.98
CA THR A 642 -23.53 10.06 34.38
C THR A 642 -23.63 11.17 33.33
N ALA A 643 -24.84 11.63 32.97
CA ALA A 643 -25.05 12.63 31.92
C ALA A 643 -24.42 13.97 32.27
N VAL A 644 -24.81 14.59 33.38
CA VAL A 644 -24.30 15.91 33.81
C VAL A 644 -22.77 15.91 34.01
N PRO A 645 -22.16 14.94 34.73
CA PRO A 645 -20.71 14.83 34.83
C PRO A 645 -20.00 14.71 33.47
N SER A 646 -20.57 13.95 32.53
CA SER A 646 -20.00 13.79 31.19
C SER A 646 -20.04 15.10 30.39
N LEU A 647 -21.08 15.91 30.56
CA LEU A 647 -21.18 17.22 29.92
C LEU A 647 -20.17 18.22 30.47
N TYR A 648 -19.94 18.23 31.78
CA TYR A 648 -18.87 19.06 32.39
C TYR A 648 -17.48 18.61 31.94
N SER A 649 -17.23 17.29 31.85
CA SER A 649 -15.99 16.76 31.29
C SER A 649 -15.79 17.20 29.82
N LEU A 650 -16.86 17.23 29.01
CA LEU A 650 -16.78 17.74 27.64
C LEU A 650 -16.51 19.24 27.55
N LEU A 651 -16.96 20.05 28.53
CA LEU A 651 -16.64 21.49 28.57
C LEU A 651 -15.14 21.74 28.80
N THR A 652 -14.49 20.90 29.60
CA THR A 652 -13.07 21.04 29.91
C THR A 652 -12.19 20.40 28.83
N MET A 653 -12.49 19.16 28.46
CA MET A 653 -11.63 18.31 27.61
C MET A 653 -12.12 18.10 26.17
N GLY A 654 -13.33 18.56 25.81
CA GLY A 654 -13.91 18.33 24.49
C GLY A 654 -13.35 19.23 23.37
N THR A 655 -13.65 18.90 22.11
CA THR A 655 -13.37 19.77 20.95
C THR A 655 -14.13 21.11 21.08
N PRO A 656 -13.71 22.20 20.40
CA PRO A 656 -14.44 23.47 20.44
C PRO A 656 -15.93 23.35 20.05
N ARG A 657 -16.26 22.42 19.14
CA ARG A 657 -17.64 22.14 18.74
C ARG A 657 -18.38 21.30 19.79
N ALA A 658 -17.73 20.31 20.39
CA ALA A 658 -18.30 19.56 21.52
C ALA A 658 -18.56 20.48 22.73
N LYS A 659 -17.63 21.39 23.09
CA LYS A 659 -17.80 22.37 24.17
C LYS A 659 -19.03 23.25 23.98
N ARG A 660 -19.21 23.82 22.78
CA ARG A 660 -20.38 24.66 22.44
C ARG A 660 -21.69 23.89 22.55
N LYS A 661 -21.74 22.65 22.06
CA LYS A 661 -22.93 21.78 22.13
C LYS A 661 -23.22 21.35 23.57
N ALA A 662 -22.20 20.98 24.35
CA ALA A 662 -22.33 20.62 25.76
C ALA A 662 -22.85 21.78 26.61
N SER A 663 -22.32 23.00 26.41
CA SER A 663 -22.83 24.22 27.07
C SER A 663 -24.30 24.47 26.72
N SER A 664 -24.66 24.30 25.45
CA SER A 664 -26.05 24.46 24.99
C SER A 664 -26.99 23.42 25.61
N LEU A 665 -26.53 22.18 25.73
CA LEU A 665 -27.33 21.11 26.33
C LEU A 665 -27.51 21.35 27.83
N LEU A 666 -26.45 21.68 28.58
CA LEU A 666 -26.53 22.00 30.01
C LEU A 666 -27.51 23.15 30.29
N LYS A 667 -27.49 24.23 29.50
CA LYS A 667 -28.46 25.31 29.62
C LYS A 667 -29.91 24.84 29.43
N LEU A 668 -30.13 23.89 28.52
CA LEU A 668 -31.45 23.33 28.26
C LEU A 668 -31.91 22.42 29.39
N LEU A 669 -31.00 21.60 29.94
CA LEU A 669 -31.27 20.74 31.09
C LEU A 669 -31.64 21.58 32.33
N HIS A 670 -30.85 22.61 32.67
CA HIS A 670 -31.12 23.48 33.83
C HIS A 670 -32.38 24.34 33.66
N LYS A 671 -32.68 24.84 32.44
CA LYS A 671 -33.87 25.67 32.21
C LYS A 671 -35.18 24.89 32.36
N ARG A 672 -35.14 23.56 32.25
CA ARG A 672 -36.30 22.66 32.35
C ARG A 672 -36.28 21.81 33.62
N ASP A 673 -35.38 22.08 34.55
CA ASP A 673 -35.39 21.48 35.88
C ASP A 673 -36.25 22.36 36.81
N PRO A 674 -37.45 21.92 37.22
CA PRO A 674 -38.29 22.70 38.14
C PRO A 674 -37.70 22.82 39.56
N ALA A 675 -36.57 22.16 39.87
CA ALA A 675 -35.95 22.20 41.19
C ALA A 675 -35.01 23.41 41.43
N ASP A 676 -34.58 24.15 40.40
CA ASP A 676 -33.48 25.14 40.52
C ASP A 676 -33.94 26.60 40.71
N HIS A 677 -35.24 26.84 40.95
CA HIS A 677 -35.75 28.17 41.34
C HIS A 677 -35.71 28.44 42.85
N GLN A 678 -35.06 27.59 43.64
CA GLN A 678 -34.80 27.82 45.06
C GLN A 678 -33.36 27.46 45.44
N ASN A 679 -32.38 28.26 45.02
CA ASN A 679 -31.21 28.68 45.84
C ASN A 679 -30.16 29.41 44.98
N PRO A 680 -29.69 30.61 45.36
CA PRO A 680 -28.56 31.26 44.69
C PRO A 680 -27.23 30.57 45.08
N PRO A 681 -26.18 30.62 44.23
CA PRO A 681 -24.91 29.96 44.50
C PRO A 681 -24.09 30.73 45.54
N SER A 682 -23.85 30.08 46.68
CA SER A 682 -22.88 30.53 47.69
C SER A 682 -21.46 30.40 47.13
N THR A 683 -20.82 31.52 46.87
CA THR A 683 -19.39 31.63 46.58
C THR A 683 -18.57 31.22 47.80
N ASN A 684 -17.81 30.13 47.73
CA ASN A 684 -16.64 29.89 48.58
C ASN A 684 -15.51 29.35 47.72
N PHE A 685 -14.70 30.28 47.21
CA PHE A 685 -13.35 30.01 46.71
C PHE A 685 -12.40 29.96 47.92
N VAL A 686 -11.71 28.84 48.11
CA VAL A 686 -10.51 28.76 48.96
C VAL A 686 -9.33 28.48 48.03
N PRO A 687 -8.33 29.37 47.93
CA PRO A 687 -7.13 29.12 47.15
C PRO A 687 -6.04 28.49 48.03
N THR A 688 -5.66 27.25 47.72
CA THR A 688 -4.49 26.61 48.35
C THR A 688 -3.25 26.90 47.49
N THR A 689 -2.38 27.78 48.00
CA THR A 689 -1.01 27.93 47.51
C THR A 689 -0.08 27.59 48.67
N GLN A 690 0.65 26.48 48.59
CA GLN A 690 1.85 26.26 49.43
C GLN A 690 2.92 25.55 48.60
N LEU A 691 3.90 26.35 48.17
CA LEU A 691 5.28 25.93 47.95
C LEU A 691 6.04 26.23 49.25
N GLY A 692 6.85 25.26 49.67
CA GLY A 692 7.37 25.19 51.03
C GLY A 692 8.47 26.18 51.38
N GLN A 693 8.83 26.16 52.66
CA GLN A 693 10.15 26.56 53.12
C GLN A 693 10.53 25.79 54.39
N VAL A 694 11.82 25.51 54.40
CA VAL A 694 12.60 24.58 55.22
C VAL A 694 12.74 25.08 56.66
N ALA A 695 12.74 24.11 57.58
CA ALA A 695 13.04 24.27 58.99
C ALA A 695 14.48 24.76 59.24
N THR A 696 14.64 25.67 60.20
CA THR A 696 15.87 25.82 60.98
C THR A 696 15.52 26.06 62.45
N ARG A 697 16.27 25.36 63.34
CA ARG A 697 16.33 25.47 64.82
C ARG A 697 15.13 24.81 65.53
N GLN A 698 15.29 23.91 66.50
CA GLN A 698 16.41 23.52 67.36
C GLN A 698 16.29 22.04 67.71
#